data_AF-A0A956QUM8-F1
#
_entry.id   AF-A0A956QUM8-F1
#
_cell.length_a   1.000
_cell.length_b   1.000
_cell.length_c   1.000
_cell.angle_alpha   90.00
_cell.angle_beta   90.00
_cell.angle_gamma   90.00
#
_symmetry.space_group_name_H-M   'P 1'
#
loop_
_entity.id
_entity.type
_entity.pdbx_description
1 polymer ?
#
loop_
_entity_poly.entity_id
_entity_poly.type
_entity_poly.pdbx_seq_one_letter_code
_entity_poly.pdbx_strand_id
1 'polypeptide(L)'
;MTKRNSSSSSPRSRDRRGSMLILIVAVTIGLILAILFFMMSYVRMLGTQFEQRTAIEAAALAAAKECSNVVISNNQFGYVGLSDSAPDGTGTAAGDNYYTQVHGINTIIGTTLLDYIIATQLGNSEMQTLALQDLNRAKTAADQLVTALQDAITVGGSATDKDGNTIRPYVAAEQAYTSNQIRMTGSSSYQAGSLQLSLGVLNGGAATNIKTPTGWAGSFASGSTVGQYYKSYVPVNFNGRTWVFAGVGDSLKLVDPKNWNATASGVPWQHPTVILAQAVQDINDNGTTRSVRTAAAAQPASVYDPRPNPGALVIAFPDGPPDGICAQNRVSDLYGGCLSDGDDDSDMYVALSGDYPVDPVSLVAQDTTGWPIPADTAQQAANACKIAVYDWIRRAGTKANVGAVVNMHSTTFNPPNPATVTWPPGVAGAKPIPNGVAHIFRFNSYGNVTYQSKEIKPAPFYVVSEKQVLFESFEVLTNGAAADLVISPIDLGPPIMDSDGKVTLLKKYDLFIRDYARKPSGVIGGQHAGEPIDDSLISRRPADPDVKIALSGNSGRGVAEAVRFGGLGAKTKSNGGGGGSGALPFIMPQEDFAFSWNGTAMQVLRDPTAYKKFKPGSGPRSTYLTEGTVCEVRFRRQVKVQDESTVTSSETIPVVDPTTGEAVLDPVTGEPTTTTTTSTSTVTTKNDVGYVGLK
;
A
#
# COMPACT_ATOMS: atom_id res chain seq x y z
N MET A 1 67.62 -26.21 110.28
CA MET A 1 66.62 -25.77 109.29
C MET A 1 67.34 -24.73 108.41
N THR A 2 67.54 -24.84 107.09
CA THR A 2 66.77 -25.53 106.04
C THR A 2 67.63 -25.62 104.74
N LYS A 3 67.61 -26.80 104.12
CA LYS A 3 67.80 -27.24 102.70
C LYS A 3 68.74 -26.52 101.70
N ARG A 4 69.68 -27.35 101.18
CA ARG A 4 70.09 -27.62 99.78
C ARG A 4 69.48 -26.77 98.65
N ASN A 5 70.33 -26.39 97.68
CA ASN A 5 70.32 -27.00 96.33
C ASN A 5 71.54 -26.59 95.47
N SER A 6 72.22 -27.59 94.93
CA SER A 6 73.22 -27.51 93.86
C SER A 6 72.53 -27.37 92.51
N SER A 7 72.96 -26.44 91.65
CA SER A 7 72.54 -26.39 90.25
C SER A 7 73.74 -26.57 89.31
N SER A 8 73.62 -27.56 88.42
CA SER A 8 74.57 -27.94 87.39
C SER A 8 74.37 -27.08 86.14
N SER A 9 75.45 -26.52 85.60
CA SER A 9 75.46 -25.84 84.30
C SER A 9 75.71 -26.85 83.19
N SER A 10 74.68 -27.14 82.38
CA SER A 10 74.78 -27.90 81.12
C SER A 10 75.09 -26.95 79.94
N PRO A 11 76.05 -27.28 79.05
CA PRO A 11 76.29 -26.51 77.85
C PRO A 11 75.23 -26.83 76.77
N ARG A 12 74.51 -25.80 76.32
CA ARG A 12 73.57 -25.87 75.18
C ARG A 12 74.33 -26.17 73.89
N SER A 13 74.14 -27.37 73.36
CA SER A 13 74.36 -27.72 71.95
C SER A 13 73.54 -26.77 71.05
N ARG A 14 74.22 -26.04 70.16
CA ARG A 14 73.58 -25.28 69.07
C ARG A 14 73.28 -26.25 67.91
N ASP A 15 72.02 -26.59 67.73
CA ASP A 15 71.55 -27.39 66.61
C ASP A 15 71.79 -26.67 65.26
N ARG A 16 72.64 -27.28 64.41
CA ARG A 16 72.96 -26.84 63.03
C ARG A 16 71.79 -26.99 62.02
N ARG A 17 70.54 -27.10 62.47
CA ARG A 17 69.36 -27.34 61.59
C ARG A 17 68.51 -26.08 61.28
N GLY A 18 68.86 -24.91 61.81
CA GLY A 18 68.07 -23.68 61.63
C GLY A 18 68.10 -23.04 60.23
N SER A 19 69.13 -23.30 59.42
CA SER A 19 69.29 -22.64 58.11
C SER A 19 68.38 -23.20 57.00
N MET A 20 67.89 -24.44 57.15
CA MET A 20 67.07 -25.11 56.12
C MET A 20 65.60 -24.63 56.17
N LEU A 21 65.09 -24.32 57.37
CA LEU A 21 63.75 -23.78 57.56
C LEU A 21 63.61 -22.38 56.92
N ILE A 22 64.63 -21.54 57.08
CA ILE A 22 64.66 -20.18 56.50
C ILE A 22 64.66 -20.24 54.97
N LEU A 23 65.40 -21.18 54.37
CA LEU A 23 65.41 -21.39 52.92
C LEU A 23 64.04 -21.83 52.41
N ILE A 24 63.38 -22.78 53.08
CA ILE A 24 62.03 -23.25 52.70
C ILE A 24 61.03 -22.10 52.78
N VAL A 25 61.05 -21.32 53.86
CA VAL A 25 60.16 -20.15 54.01
C VAL A 25 60.44 -19.11 52.92
N ALA A 26 61.70 -18.80 52.62
CA ALA A 26 62.06 -17.83 51.58
C ALA A 26 61.62 -18.28 50.17
N VAL A 27 61.83 -19.55 49.82
CA VAL A 27 61.38 -20.11 48.52
C VAL A 27 59.86 -20.13 48.44
N THR A 28 59.17 -20.47 49.53
CA THR A 28 57.70 -20.50 49.57
C THR A 28 57.11 -19.09 49.44
N ILE A 29 57.66 -18.11 50.15
CA ILE A 29 57.28 -16.69 50.01
C ILE A 29 57.57 -16.20 48.59
N GLY A 30 58.72 -16.54 48.01
CA GLY A 30 59.06 -16.20 46.63
C GLY A 30 58.07 -16.77 45.60
N LEU A 31 57.69 -18.04 45.74
CA LEU A 31 56.66 -18.68 44.91
C LEU A 31 55.29 -18.03 45.09
N ILE A 32 54.88 -17.75 46.33
CA ILE A 32 53.60 -17.07 46.63
C ILE A 32 53.59 -15.68 45.99
N LEU A 33 54.67 -14.90 46.13
CA LEU A 33 54.79 -13.58 45.50
C LEU A 33 54.74 -13.67 43.97
N ALA A 34 55.45 -14.62 43.36
CA ALA A 34 55.42 -14.84 41.92
C ALA A 34 54.01 -15.16 41.41
N ILE A 35 53.28 -16.04 42.12
CA ILE A 35 51.89 -16.37 41.79
C ILE A 35 50.98 -15.15 41.97
N LEU A 36 51.15 -14.35 43.03
CA LEU A 36 50.35 -13.13 43.26
C LEU A 36 50.57 -12.10 42.14
N PHE A 37 51.81 -11.88 41.71
CA PHE A 37 52.11 -10.98 40.59
C PHE A 37 51.51 -11.49 39.27
N PHE A 38 51.59 -12.80 39.02
CA PHE A 38 50.96 -13.41 37.86
C PHE A 38 49.44 -13.24 37.89
N MET A 39 48.79 -13.55 39.02
CA MET A 39 47.34 -13.42 39.19
C MET A 39 46.88 -11.97 39.02
N MET A 40 47.62 -10.99 39.56
CA MET A 40 47.32 -9.57 39.39
C MET A 40 47.42 -9.13 37.93
N SER A 41 48.47 -9.57 37.21
CA SER A 41 48.67 -9.29 35.79
C SER A 41 47.58 -9.96 34.93
N TYR A 42 47.21 -11.19 35.26
CA TYR A 42 46.17 -11.95 34.58
C TYR A 42 44.78 -11.33 34.78
N VAL A 43 44.41 -10.94 36.00
CA VAL A 43 43.15 -10.24 36.29
C VAL A 43 43.09 -8.90 35.57
N ARG A 44 44.21 -8.16 35.49
CA ARG A 44 44.30 -6.93 34.71
C ARG A 44 44.05 -7.18 33.23
N MET A 45 44.69 -8.19 32.65
CA MET A 45 44.51 -8.55 31.24
C MET A 45 43.06 -8.97 30.94
N LEU A 46 42.48 -9.84 31.76
CA LEU A 46 41.07 -10.24 31.62
C LEU A 46 40.12 -9.04 31.77
N GLY A 47 40.37 -8.17 32.76
CA GLY A 47 39.60 -6.95 32.97
C GLY A 47 39.61 -6.06 31.73
N THR A 48 40.80 -5.78 31.18
CA THR A 48 40.91 -4.99 29.94
C THR A 48 40.20 -5.66 28.76
N GLN A 49 40.27 -6.98 28.61
CA GLN A 49 39.59 -7.70 27.53
C GLN A 49 38.06 -7.61 27.64
N PHE A 50 37.51 -7.74 28.85
CA PHE A 50 36.07 -7.58 29.09
C PHE A 50 35.61 -6.14 28.84
N GLU A 51 36.42 -5.14 29.20
CA GLU A 51 36.16 -3.73 28.90
C GLU A 51 36.06 -3.49 27.39
N GLN A 52 37.05 -3.94 26.59
CA GLN A 52 37.02 -3.72 25.13
C GLN A 52 35.84 -4.44 24.48
N ARG A 53 35.58 -5.67 24.93
CA ARG A 53 34.47 -6.47 24.42
C ARG A 53 33.14 -5.76 24.67
N THR A 54 32.92 -5.26 25.87
CA THR A 54 31.69 -4.53 26.22
C THR A 54 31.57 -3.24 25.40
N ALA A 55 32.67 -2.49 25.24
CA ALA A 55 32.67 -1.25 24.46
C ALA A 55 32.36 -1.48 22.96
N ILE A 56 32.96 -2.50 22.34
CA ILE A 56 32.71 -2.80 20.92
C ILE A 56 31.32 -3.42 20.70
N GLU A 57 30.82 -4.22 21.64
CA GLU A 57 29.46 -4.74 21.63
C GLU A 57 28.43 -3.60 21.73
N ALA A 58 28.67 -2.62 22.59
CA ALA A 58 27.84 -1.41 22.68
C ALA A 58 27.88 -0.58 21.40
N ALA A 59 29.04 -0.43 20.77
CA ALA A 59 29.20 0.27 19.50
C ALA A 59 28.43 -0.41 18.36
N ALA A 60 28.54 -1.75 18.25
CA ALA A 60 27.81 -2.52 17.25
C ALA A 60 26.29 -2.41 17.44
N LEU A 61 25.79 -2.50 18.68
CA LEU A 61 24.37 -2.33 18.99
C LEU A 61 23.87 -0.92 18.71
N ALA A 62 24.64 0.11 19.05
CA ALA A 62 24.29 1.50 18.78
C ALA A 62 24.19 1.77 17.27
N ALA A 63 25.18 1.32 16.49
CA ALA A 63 25.11 1.39 15.03
C ALA A 63 23.88 0.66 14.47
N ALA A 64 23.62 -0.57 14.95
CA ALA A 64 22.52 -1.39 14.44
C ALA A 64 21.16 -0.78 14.79
N LYS A 65 21.04 -0.15 15.96
CA LYS A 65 19.85 0.61 16.36
C LYS A 65 19.62 1.83 15.45
N GLU A 66 20.65 2.63 15.17
CA GLU A 66 20.52 3.78 14.27
C GLU A 66 20.18 3.34 12.84
N CYS A 67 20.84 2.31 12.34
CA CYS A 67 20.54 1.75 11.01
C CYS A 67 19.11 1.21 10.91
N SER A 68 18.53 0.66 11.99
CA SER A 68 17.13 0.24 12.02
C SER A 68 16.15 1.40 11.75
N ASN A 69 16.55 2.65 12.03
CA ASN A 69 15.74 3.84 11.84
C ASN A 69 15.95 4.50 10.47
N VAL A 70 16.88 4.01 9.64
CA VAL A 70 17.13 4.57 8.31
C VAL A 70 15.91 4.35 7.41
N VAL A 71 15.44 5.44 6.82
CA VAL A 71 14.30 5.45 5.89
C VAL A 71 14.73 6.08 4.58
N ILE A 72 14.36 5.44 3.48
CA ILE A 72 14.49 5.98 2.12
C ILE A 72 13.11 6.15 1.48
N SER A 73 12.99 7.11 0.56
CA SER A 73 11.82 7.21 -0.31
C SER A 73 12.04 6.39 -1.57
N ASN A 74 11.09 5.51 -1.89
CA ASN A 74 11.08 4.67 -3.07
C ASN A 74 9.80 4.92 -3.88
N ASN A 75 9.95 5.02 -5.20
CA ASN A 75 8.80 5.32 -6.06
C ASN A 75 7.74 4.19 -6.01
N GLN A 76 8.12 2.93 -5.89
CA GLN A 76 7.19 1.80 -6.00
C GLN A 76 6.50 1.44 -4.68
N PHE A 77 7.18 1.60 -3.54
CA PHE A 77 6.69 1.17 -2.23
C PHE A 77 6.50 2.30 -1.21
N GLY A 78 6.73 3.56 -1.60
CA GLY A 78 6.69 4.66 -0.64
C GLY A 78 7.94 4.65 0.22
N TYR A 79 7.78 4.79 1.53
CA TYR A 79 8.93 4.80 2.45
C TYR A 79 9.35 3.39 2.82
N VAL A 80 10.64 3.11 2.66
CA VAL A 80 11.23 1.78 2.92
C VAL A 80 12.34 1.90 3.94
N GLY A 81 12.36 0.98 4.90
CA GLY A 81 13.37 0.90 5.95
C GLY A 81 13.71 -0.54 6.33
N LEU A 82 14.56 -0.72 7.35
CA LEU A 82 14.82 -2.05 7.91
C LEU A 82 13.63 -2.53 8.76
N SER A 83 12.94 -1.60 9.41
CA SER A 83 11.75 -1.87 10.23
C SER A 83 10.48 -1.38 9.55
N ASP A 84 9.36 -2.08 9.81
CA ASP A 84 8.04 -1.45 9.68
C ASP A 84 7.92 -0.30 10.70
N SER A 85 7.20 0.76 10.36
CA SER A 85 6.82 1.84 11.29
C SER A 85 5.38 2.29 11.02
N ALA A 86 4.64 2.65 12.07
CA ALA A 86 3.34 3.29 11.92
C ALA A 86 3.46 4.62 11.14
N PRO A 87 2.33 5.11 10.59
CA PRO A 87 2.22 6.43 10.00
C PRO A 87 2.20 7.53 11.07
N ASP A 88 3.28 7.65 11.83
CA ASP A 88 3.48 8.65 12.89
C ASP A 88 4.68 9.58 12.61
N GLY A 89 5.39 9.34 11.51
CA GLY A 89 6.60 10.05 11.12
C GLY A 89 6.34 11.38 10.43
N THR A 90 6.89 12.47 10.96
CA THR A 90 6.75 13.80 10.33
C THR A 90 7.49 13.92 9.00
N GLY A 91 8.56 13.14 8.81
CA GLY A 91 9.35 13.06 7.57
C GLY A 91 8.74 12.16 6.49
N THR A 92 7.67 11.43 6.82
CA THR A 92 6.95 10.55 5.89
C THR A 92 5.60 11.11 5.43
N ALA A 93 5.41 12.43 5.51
CA ALA A 93 4.17 13.07 5.08
C ALA A 93 3.94 12.96 3.56
N ALA A 94 2.73 12.61 3.15
CA ALA A 94 2.26 12.68 1.77
C ALA A 94 1.94 14.13 1.35
N GLY A 95 1.58 14.35 0.08
CA GLY A 95 1.28 15.69 -0.44
C GLY A 95 0.09 16.38 0.24
N ASP A 96 -0.81 15.60 0.86
CA ASP A 96 -1.94 16.10 1.65
C ASP A 96 -1.64 16.27 3.15
N ASN A 97 -0.35 16.15 3.54
CA ASN A 97 0.20 16.28 4.89
C ASN A 97 -0.14 15.15 5.89
N TYR A 98 -0.80 14.06 5.47
CA TYR A 98 -0.90 12.87 6.31
C TYR A 98 0.40 12.09 6.32
N TYR A 99 0.77 11.58 7.49
CA TYR A 99 1.93 10.71 7.65
C TYR A 99 1.64 9.36 7.00
N THR A 100 2.64 8.81 6.34
CA THR A 100 2.58 7.49 5.71
C THR A 100 3.45 6.50 6.47
N GLN A 101 3.10 5.22 6.36
CA GLN A 101 3.85 4.14 7.00
C GLN A 101 5.22 3.92 6.33
N VAL A 102 6.16 3.39 7.09
CA VAL A 102 7.42 2.86 6.56
C VAL A 102 7.29 1.35 6.44
N HIS A 103 7.59 0.81 5.27
CA HIS A 103 7.59 -0.62 5.02
C HIS A 103 8.99 -1.22 5.24
N GLY A 104 9.07 -2.25 6.07
CA GLY A 104 10.28 -3.03 6.25
C GLY A 104 10.66 -3.79 4.98
N ILE A 105 11.95 -3.83 4.66
CA ILE A 105 12.48 -4.60 3.52
C ILE A 105 11.99 -6.06 3.49
N ASN A 106 12.01 -6.72 4.65
CA ASN A 106 11.56 -8.11 4.78
C ASN A 106 10.04 -8.23 4.64
N THR A 107 9.29 -7.21 5.04
CA THR A 107 7.84 -7.13 4.85
C THR A 107 7.48 -7.11 3.38
N ILE A 108 8.14 -6.26 2.60
CA ILE A 108 7.87 -6.13 1.17
C ILE A 108 8.21 -7.46 0.48
N ILE A 109 9.41 -8.02 0.73
CA ILE A 109 9.82 -9.31 0.16
C ILE A 109 8.86 -10.43 0.55
N GLY A 110 8.48 -10.52 1.83
CA GLY A 110 7.56 -11.54 2.34
C GLY A 110 6.16 -11.42 1.73
N THR A 111 5.70 -10.21 1.47
CA THR A 111 4.41 -9.95 0.80
C THR A 111 4.43 -10.54 -0.61
N THR A 112 5.48 -10.30 -1.39
CA THR A 112 5.58 -10.87 -2.75
C THR A 112 5.60 -12.40 -2.77
N LEU A 113 6.20 -13.04 -1.76
CA LEU A 113 6.17 -14.51 -1.62
C LEU A 113 4.75 -14.99 -1.32
N LEU A 114 4.07 -14.33 -0.38
CA LEU A 114 2.70 -14.67 0.00
C LEU A 114 1.73 -14.49 -1.17
N ASP A 115 1.81 -13.37 -1.88
CA ASP A 115 0.97 -13.06 -3.04
C ASP A 115 1.20 -14.08 -4.15
N TYR A 116 2.46 -14.49 -4.39
CA TYR A 116 2.79 -15.53 -5.36
C TYR A 116 2.25 -16.90 -4.95
N ILE A 117 2.28 -17.25 -3.66
CA ILE A 117 1.64 -18.47 -3.14
C ILE A 117 0.13 -18.43 -3.37
N ILE A 118 -0.53 -17.33 -3.01
CA ILE A 118 -1.98 -17.15 -3.22
C ILE A 118 -2.31 -17.28 -4.70
N ALA A 119 -1.60 -16.58 -5.58
CA ALA A 119 -1.80 -16.65 -7.02
C ALA A 119 -1.58 -18.07 -7.58
N THR A 120 -0.63 -18.82 -7.03
CA THR A 120 -0.41 -20.23 -7.38
C THR A 120 -1.56 -21.11 -6.91
N GLN A 121 -2.07 -20.91 -5.69
CA GLN A 121 -3.24 -21.66 -5.17
C GLN A 121 -4.51 -21.38 -5.97
N LEU A 122 -4.67 -20.16 -6.49
CA LEU A 122 -5.76 -19.77 -7.37
C LEU A 122 -5.60 -20.25 -8.82
N GLY A 123 -4.41 -20.75 -9.20
CA GLY A 123 -4.11 -21.11 -10.59
C GLY A 123 -4.08 -19.90 -11.54
N ASN A 124 -3.78 -18.70 -11.05
CA ASN A 124 -3.84 -17.46 -11.80
C ASN A 124 -2.43 -16.99 -12.23
N SER A 125 -2.09 -17.13 -13.50
CA SER A 125 -0.78 -16.77 -14.07
C SER A 125 -0.52 -15.27 -14.10
N GLU A 126 -1.56 -14.46 -14.26
CA GLU A 126 -1.43 -13.01 -14.33
C GLU A 126 -1.08 -12.43 -12.96
N MET A 127 -1.73 -12.90 -11.89
CA MET A 127 -1.39 -12.54 -10.52
C MET A 127 0.02 -13.04 -10.12
N GLN A 128 0.44 -14.21 -10.62
CA GLN A 128 1.83 -14.66 -10.45
C GLN A 128 2.82 -13.71 -11.13
N THR A 129 2.47 -13.19 -12.31
CA THR A 129 3.29 -12.20 -13.03
C THR A 129 3.41 -10.91 -12.23
N LEU A 130 2.30 -10.40 -11.67
CA LEU A 130 2.30 -9.21 -10.81
C LEU A 130 3.19 -9.40 -9.57
N ALA A 131 3.07 -10.53 -8.88
CA ALA A 131 3.91 -10.84 -7.71
C ALA A 131 5.41 -10.89 -8.04
N LEU A 132 5.78 -11.39 -9.23
CA LEU A 132 7.18 -11.42 -9.67
C LEU A 132 7.71 -10.05 -10.06
N GLN A 133 6.88 -9.19 -10.67
CA GLN A 133 7.25 -7.80 -10.92
C GLN A 133 7.50 -7.06 -9.61
N ASP A 134 6.61 -7.23 -8.63
CA ASP A 134 6.76 -6.60 -7.32
C ASP A 134 7.97 -7.16 -6.57
N LEU A 135 8.31 -8.45 -6.72
CA LEU A 135 9.57 -9.00 -6.19
C LEU A 135 10.79 -8.31 -6.79
N ASN A 136 10.80 -8.04 -8.11
CA ASN A 136 11.91 -7.36 -8.74
C ASN A 136 12.01 -5.90 -8.28
N ARG A 137 10.88 -5.19 -8.16
CA ARG A 137 10.84 -3.85 -7.57
C ARG A 137 11.32 -3.85 -6.12
N ALA A 138 10.96 -4.88 -5.35
CA ALA A 138 11.34 -5.02 -3.95
C ALA A 138 12.85 -5.20 -3.79
N LYS A 139 13.49 -5.95 -4.69
CA LYS A 139 14.96 -6.04 -4.76
C LYS A 139 15.60 -4.68 -5.05
N THR A 140 15.07 -3.93 -6.02
CA THR A 140 15.60 -2.59 -6.30
C THR A 140 15.44 -1.63 -5.11
N ALA A 141 14.30 -1.65 -4.43
CA ALA A 141 14.10 -0.84 -3.21
C ALA A 141 15.05 -1.26 -2.08
N ALA A 142 15.28 -2.56 -1.94
CA ALA A 142 16.22 -3.11 -1.00
C ALA A 142 17.68 -2.72 -1.30
N ASP A 143 18.09 -2.75 -2.56
CA ASP A 143 19.42 -2.30 -2.99
C ASP A 143 19.62 -0.82 -2.67
N GLN A 144 18.63 0.03 -2.96
CA GLN A 144 18.66 1.45 -2.61
C GLN A 144 18.82 1.67 -1.10
N LEU A 145 18.11 0.89 -0.28
CA LEU A 145 18.23 0.96 1.18
C LEU A 145 19.62 0.52 1.64
N VAL A 146 20.16 -0.57 1.10
CA VAL A 146 21.52 -1.03 1.43
C VAL A 146 22.56 0.01 1.06
N THR A 147 22.44 0.67 -0.09
CA THR A 147 23.33 1.79 -0.46
C THR A 147 23.24 2.93 0.57
N ALA A 148 22.04 3.35 0.94
CA ALA A 148 21.87 4.39 1.97
C ALA A 148 22.46 3.98 3.33
N LEU A 149 22.32 2.71 3.72
CA LEU A 149 22.94 2.17 4.92
C LEU A 149 24.47 2.16 4.84
N GLN A 150 25.04 1.76 3.71
CA GLN A 150 26.49 1.74 3.48
C GLN A 150 27.07 3.15 3.58
N ASP A 151 26.41 4.14 2.98
CA ASP A 151 26.82 5.53 3.04
C ASP A 151 26.74 6.07 4.48
N ALA A 152 25.66 5.74 5.20
CA ALA A 152 25.41 6.22 6.56
C ALA A 152 26.40 5.69 7.62
N ILE A 153 26.97 4.49 7.43
CA ILE A 153 27.92 3.90 8.39
C ILE A 153 29.37 4.39 8.20
N THR A 154 29.65 5.20 7.17
CA THR A 154 30.97 5.78 6.93
C THR A 154 31.29 6.94 7.89
N VAL A 155 32.57 7.30 8.00
CA VAL A 155 33.00 8.48 8.77
C VAL A 155 32.42 9.74 8.13
N GLY A 156 31.58 10.46 8.87
CA GLY A 156 30.87 11.64 8.37
C GLY A 156 29.61 11.33 7.56
N GLY A 157 29.31 10.05 7.32
CA GLY A 157 28.08 9.60 6.70
C GLY A 157 26.85 9.91 7.55
N SER A 158 25.70 10.06 6.89
CA SER A 158 24.42 10.30 7.54
C SER A 158 23.26 9.79 6.69
N ALA A 159 22.14 9.54 7.33
CA ALA A 159 20.86 9.24 6.68
C ALA A 159 19.72 10.00 7.37
N THR A 160 18.49 9.79 6.89
CA THR A 160 17.27 10.34 7.47
C THR A 160 16.45 9.26 8.15
N ASP A 161 15.86 9.59 9.29
CA ASP A 161 14.84 8.76 9.93
C ASP A 161 13.41 9.07 9.40
N LYS A 162 12.40 8.37 9.95
CA LYS A 162 10.98 8.59 9.62
C LYS A 162 10.47 10.00 9.98
N ASP A 163 11.15 10.69 10.87
CA ASP A 163 10.82 12.05 11.31
C ASP A 163 11.61 13.12 10.54
N GLY A 164 12.41 12.70 9.55
CA GLY A 164 13.27 13.59 8.77
C GLY A 164 14.51 14.07 9.52
N ASN A 165 14.78 13.55 10.72
CA ASN A 165 15.99 13.88 11.46
C ASN A 165 17.21 13.22 10.83
N THR A 166 18.35 13.91 10.91
CA THR A 166 19.63 13.35 10.49
C THR A 166 20.12 12.33 11.53
N ILE A 167 20.30 11.10 11.11
CA ILE A 167 20.90 10.02 11.90
C ILE A 167 22.33 9.74 11.43
N ARG A 168 23.19 9.41 12.38
CA ARG A 168 24.64 9.21 12.15
C ARG A 168 25.12 7.94 12.85
N PRO A 169 24.89 6.74 12.26
CA PRO A 169 25.26 5.46 12.86
C PRO A 169 26.72 5.39 13.33
N TYR A 170 27.66 5.93 12.56
CA TYR A 170 29.08 5.96 12.94
C TYR A 170 29.32 6.75 14.23
N VAL A 171 28.73 7.94 14.34
CA VAL A 171 28.90 8.82 15.51
C VAL A 171 28.26 8.19 16.75
N ALA A 172 27.06 7.61 16.61
CA ALA A 172 26.40 6.90 17.70
C ALA A 172 27.23 5.70 18.20
N ALA A 173 27.85 4.97 17.28
CA ALA A 173 28.74 3.86 17.62
C ALA A 173 30.01 4.32 18.34
N GLU A 174 30.65 5.39 17.88
CA GLU A 174 31.84 5.96 18.54
C GLU A 174 31.50 6.52 19.93
N GLN A 175 30.36 7.18 20.08
CA GLN A 175 29.88 7.65 21.38
C GLN A 175 29.59 6.50 22.34
N ALA A 176 28.91 5.45 21.87
CA ALA A 176 28.64 4.25 22.69
C ALA A 176 29.93 3.51 23.07
N TYR A 177 30.91 3.46 22.16
CA TYR A 177 32.22 2.88 22.43
C TYR A 177 32.94 3.66 23.54
N THR A 178 32.99 4.99 23.41
CA THR A 178 33.72 5.86 24.34
C THR A 178 33.02 5.99 25.70
N SER A 179 31.69 5.94 25.75
CA SER A 179 30.91 5.98 27.01
C SER A 179 31.06 4.70 27.84
N ASN A 180 31.33 3.57 27.21
CA ASN A 180 31.50 2.26 27.87
C ASN A 180 32.96 1.92 28.18
N GLN A 181 33.88 2.90 28.07
CA GLN A 181 35.25 2.76 28.58
C GLN A 181 35.26 2.84 30.11
N ILE A 182 34.98 1.72 30.77
CA ILE A 182 35.32 1.57 32.19
C ILE A 182 36.85 1.49 32.26
N ARG A 183 37.48 2.34 33.08
CA ARG A 183 38.94 2.38 33.24
C ARG A 183 39.35 1.71 34.55
N MET A 184 39.21 0.39 34.69
CA MET A 184 39.58 -0.26 35.97
C MET A 184 41.09 -0.16 36.27
N THR A 185 41.95 0.05 35.28
CA THR A 185 43.42 0.07 35.50
C THR A 185 44.19 1.21 34.84
N GLY A 186 43.51 2.30 34.46
CA GLY A 186 44.14 3.59 34.11
C GLY A 186 45.10 3.59 32.91
N SER A 187 45.14 2.54 32.09
CA SER A 187 46.16 2.40 31.05
C SER A 187 45.63 1.89 29.71
N SER A 188 44.32 1.83 29.48
CA SER A 188 43.75 1.50 28.18
C SER A 188 43.11 2.74 27.55
N SER A 189 43.36 2.97 26.25
CA SER A 189 42.83 4.11 25.51
C SER A 189 42.39 3.70 24.11
N TYR A 190 41.19 4.14 23.70
CA TYR A 190 40.75 4.06 22.32
C TYR A 190 41.72 4.78 21.40
N GLN A 191 42.09 4.13 20.30
CA GLN A 191 42.80 4.79 19.22
C GLN A 191 41.78 5.58 18.39
N ALA A 192 41.81 6.91 18.50
CA ALA A 192 40.90 7.79 17.77
C ALA A 192 40.92 7.51 16.25
N GLY A 193 39.75 7.42 15.63
CA GLY A 193 39.59 7.10 14.21
C GLY A 193 39.80 5.63 13.84
N SER A 194 39.99 4.74 14.81
CA SER A 194 40.16 3.30 14.55
C SER A 194 38.84 2.54 14.39
N LEU A 195 37.70 3.14 14.77
CA LEU A 195 36.39 2.53 14.60
C LEU A 195 36.06 2.38 13.11
N GLN A 196 35.68 1.17 12.71
CA GLN A 196 35.23 0.81 11.38
C GLN A 196 33.90 0.06 11.51
N LEU A 197 32.92 0.48 10.71
CA LEU A 197 31.64 -0.21 10.58
C LEU A 197 31.57 -0.83 9.18
N SER A 198 30.97 -2.02 9.09
CA SER A 198 30.70 -2.67 7.80
C SER A 198 29.38 -3.44 7.84
N LEU A 199 28.69 -3.54 6.71
CA LEU A 199 27.49 -4.36 6.56
C LEU A 199 27.88 -5.75 6.04
N GLY A 200 27.16 -6.75 6.52
CA GLY A 200 27.33 -8.14 6.09
C GLY A 200 26.11 -8.99 6.37
N VAL A 201 26.35 -10.29 6.34
CA VAL A 201 25.36 -11.36 6.44
C VAL A 201 25.74 -12.36 7.52
N LEU A 202 24.81 -13.25 7.88
CA LEU A 202 25.05 -14.31 8.84
C LEU A 202 25.12 -15.68 8.16
N ASN A 203 26.22 -16.40 8.38
CA ASN A 203 26.36 -17.79 7.99
C ASN A 203 25.32 -18.66 8.71
N GLY A 204 24.59 -19.48 7.96
CA GLY A 204 23.49 -20.31 8.48
C GLY A 204 22.19 -19.54 8.78
N GLY A 205 22.20 -18.21 8.65
CA GLY A 205 21.06 -17.34 8.87
C GLY A 205 20.61 -17.22 10.33
N ALA A 206 19.71 -16.27 10.58
CA ALA A 206 19.01 -16.11 11.85
C ALA A 206 17.51 -15.95 11.59
N ALA A 207 16.67 -16.19 12.61
CA ALA A 207 15.24 -15.90 12.48
C ALA A 207 15.02 -14.41 12.13
N THR A 208 14.19 -14.18 11.13
CA THR A 208 13.74 -12.86 10.69
C THR A 208 12.49 -12.44 11.47
N ASN A 209 12.01 -11.22 11.26
CA ASN A 209 10.73 -10.74 11.76
C ASN A 209 9.50 -11.24 10.96
N ILE A 210 9.70 -11.99 9.87
CA ILE A 210 8.62 -12.41 8.98
C ILE A 210 8.21 -13.84 9.26
N LYS A 211 6.92 -14.00 9.59
CA LYS A 211 6.31 -15.30 9.81
C LYS A 211 6.02 -16.02 8.50
N THR A 212 6.06 -17.35 8.55
CA THR A 212 5.59 -18.20 7.47
C THR A 212 4.07 -18.05 7.30
N PRO A 213 3.51 -18.27 6.08
CA PRO A 213 2.10 -18.07 5.79
C PRO A 213 1.19 -18.92 6.66
N THR A 214 0.04 -18.37 7.04
CA THR A 214 -1.03 -19.10 7.73
C THR A 214 -2.12 -19.52 6.75
N GLY A 215 -2.83 -20.61 7.05
CA GLY A 215 -3.91 -21.11 6.21
C GLY A 215 -3.44 -21.73 4.89
N TRP A 216 -2.15 -22.00 4.76
CA TRP A 216 -1.55 -22.70 3.62
C TRP A 216 -1.10 -24.10 4.07
N ALA A 217 -1.49 -25.14 3.31
CA ALA A 217 -1.15 -26.53 3.65
C ALA A 217 0.27 -26.93 3.24
N GLY A 218 0.97 -26.10 2.45
CA GLY A 218 2.33 -26.38 2.02
C GLY A 218 3.37 -26.14 3.11
N SER A 219 4.61 -26.51 2.81
CA SER A 219 5.76 -26.29 3.67
C SER A 219 6.99 -25.88 2.85
N PHE A 220 7.92 -25.19 3.49
CA PHE A 220 9.22 -24.86 2.90
C PHE A 220 10.27 -25.92 3.24
N ALA A 221 11.33 -25.97 2.45
CA ALA A 221 12.44 -26.89 2.69
C ALA A 221 13.03 -26.72 4.10
N SER A 222 13.39 -27.86 4.72
CA SER A 222 13.99 -27.87 6.05
C SER A 222 15.22 -26.97 6.10
N GLY A 223 15.32 -26.16 7.16
CA GLY A 223 16.41 -25.20 7.34
C GLY A 223 16.16 -23.81 6.73
N SER A 224 15.14 -23.62 5.89
CA SER A 224 14.74 -22.28 5.37
C SER A 224 13.97 -21.45 6.41
N THR A 225 13.53 -22.09 7.49
CA THR A 225 12.74 -21.51 8.57
C THR A 225 13.31 -21.89 9.94
N VAL A 226 12.98 -21.11 10.97
CA VAL A 226 13.20 -21.42 12.40
C VAL A 226 11.90 -21.15 13.14
N GLY A 227 11.30 -22.19 13.72
CA GLY A 227 9.95 -22.09 14.26
C GLY A 227 8.96 -21.66 13.17
N GLN A 228 8.25 -20.56 13.40
CA GLN A 228 7.29 -19.98 12.46
C GLN A 228 7.87 -18.83 11.62
N TYR A 229 9.19 -18.62 11.60
CA TYR A 229 9.82 -17.48 10.93
C TYR A 229 10.76 -17.94 9.82
N TYR A 230 10.91 -17.13 8.78
CA TYR A 230 11.93 -17.35 7.76
C TYR A 230 13.33 -17.09 8.33
N LYS A 231 14.34 -17.80 7.81
CA LYS A 231 15.74 -17.48 8.08
C LYS A 231 16.26 -16.40 7.13
N SER A 232 17.08 -15.51 7.66
CA SER A 232 17.84 -14.54 6.86
C SER A 232 18.93 -15.24 6.07
N TYR A 233 19.24 -14.72 4.87
CA TYR A 233 20.33 -15.18 4.01
C TYR A 233 20.30 -16.68 3.63
N VAL A 234 19.13 -17.31 3.73
CA VAL A 234 18.88 -18.69 3.31
C VAL A 234 17.84 -18.66 2.17
N PRO A 235 18.05 -19.38 1.05
CA PRO A 235 17.11 -19.37 -0.05
C PRO A 235 15.79 -20.05 0.34
N VAL A 236 14.69 -19.32 0.22
CA VAL A 236 13.33 -19.83 0.33
C VAL A 236 12.83 -20.11 -1.08
N ASN A 237 12.81 -21.38 -1.45
CA ASN A 237 12.39 -21.80 -2.79
C ASN A 237 10.92 -22.20 -2.82
N PHE A 238 10.18 -21.67 -3.79
CA PHE A 238 8.79 -22.05 -4.04
C PHE A 238 8.51 -21.98 -5.55
N ASN A 239 8.00 -23.08 -6.11
CA ASN A 239 7.63 -23.20 -7.53
C ASN A 239 8.70 -22.66 -8.51
N GLY A 240 9.96 -23.07 -8.34
CA GLY A 240 11.08 -22.66 -9.20
C GLY A 240 11.57 -21.22 -9.02
N ARG A 241 11.06 -20.49 -8.03
CA ARG A 241 11.45 -19.12 -7.69
C ARG A 241 12.09 -19.07 -6.30
N THR A 242 12.94 -18.07 -6.05
CA THR A 242 13.73 -17.95 -4.82
C THR A 242 13.57 -16.58 -4.17
N TRP A 243 13.26 -16.59 -2.89
CA TRP A 243 13.22 -15.43 -2.01
C TRP A 243 14.36 -15.51 -0.99
N VAL A 244 14.95 -14.37 -0.65
CA VAL A 244 16.01 -14.27 0.36
C VAL A 244 15.68 -13.11 1.28
N PHE A 245 15.65 -13.36 2.58
CA PHE A 245 15.34 -12.35 3.58
C PHE A 245 16.62 -11.73 4.14
N ALA A 246 16.56 -10.44 4.45
CA ALA A 246 17.63 -9.71 5.12
C ALA A 246 17.70 -10.08 6.61
N GLY A 247 18.86 -9.84 7.23
CA GLY A 247 19.13 -10.09 8.64
C GLY A 247 18.47 -9.09 9.58
N VAL A 248 17.15 -8.95 9.56
CA VAL A 248 16.38 -8.12 10.50
C VAL A 248 15.54 -9.01 11.40
N GLY A 249 15.77 -8.94 12.71
CA GLY A 249 15.04 -9.74 13.70
C GLY A 249 13.96 -8.95 14.43
N ASP A 250 13.17 -9.61 15.28
CA ASP A 250 12.18 -8.94 16.15
C ASP A 250 12.82 -8.10 17.27
N SER A 251 14.10 -8.31 17.56
CA SER A 251 14.84 -7.58 18.58
C SER A 251 16.29 -7.35 18.18
N LEU A 252 16.85 -6.27 18.74
CA LEU A 252 18.25 -5.91 18.56
C LEU A 252 19.09 -6.88 19.37
N LYS A 253 20.07 -7.53 18.73
CA LYS A 253 20.91 -8.52 19.42
C LYS A 253 22.32 -8.59 18.86
N LEU A 254 23.24 -8.93 19.75
CA LEU A 254 24.59 -9.31 19.37
C LEU A 254 24.58 -10.68 18.68
N VAL A 255 25.43 -10.82 17.69
CA VAL A 255 25.64 -12.06 16.94
C VAL A 255 27.13 -12.38 16.94
N ASP A 256 27.47 -13.66 16.89
CA ASP A 256 28.87 -14.08 16.89
C ASP A 256 29.58 -13.52 15.64
N PRO A 257 30.63 -12.69 15.80
CA PRO A 257 31.40 -12.17 14.66
C PRO A 257 31.99 -13.26 13.76
N LYS A 258 32.19 -14.49 14.27
CA LYS A 258 32.65 -15.63 13.46
C LYS A 258 31.61 -16.11 12.46
N ASN A 259 30.34 -15.84 12.72
CA ASN A 259 29.24 -16.15 11.81
C ASN A 259 28.98 -14.99 10.83
N TRP A 260 29.60 -13.83 11.02
CA TRP A 260 29.47 -12.71 10.10
C TRP A 260 30.35 -12.92 8.86
N ASN A 261 29.79 -12.66 7.69
CA ASN A 261 30.51 -12.63 6.41
C ASN A 261 30.13 -11.38 5.63
N ALA A 262 31.00 -10.88 4.75
CA ALA A 262 30.63 -9.79 3.83
C ALA A 262 29.52 -10.21 2.85
N THR A 263 29.51 -11.49 2.46
CA THR A 263 28.57 -12.06 1.48
C THR A 263 28.19 -13.50 1.86
N ALA A 264 26.97 -13.93 1.52
CA ALA A 264 26.49 -15.30 1.66
C ALA A 264 26.73 -16.08 0.37
N SER A 265 27.19 -17.32 0.51
CA SER A 265 27.31 -18.26 -0.61
C SER A 265 25.98 -18.97 -0.87
N GLY A 266 25.66 -19.25 -2.14
CA GLY A 266 24.52 -20.10 -2.49
C GLY A 266 23.16 -19.39 -2.51
N VAL A 267 23.13 -18.06 -2.46
CA VAL A 267 21.93 -17.25 -2.67
C VAL A 267 22.03 -16.48 -3.99
N PRO A 268 20.92 -16.33 -4.74
CA PRO A 268 20.93 -15.62 -6.03
C PRO A 268 21.08 -14.10 -5.88
N TRP A 269 20.74 -13.55 -4.71
CA TRP A 269 20.84 -12.14 -4.34
C TRP A 269 20.77 -12.04 -2.81
N GLN A 270 21.19 -10.89 -2.25
CA GLN A 270 21.21 -10.66 -0.81
C GLN A 270 21.24 -9.17 -0.50
N HIS A 271 20.77 -8.81 0.69
CA HIS A 271 20.80 -7.45 1.19
C HIS A 271 21.52 -7.43 2.54
N PRO A 272 22.83 -7.12 2.57
CA PRO A 272 23.62 -7.07 3.81
C PRO A 272 23.09 -6.03 4.78
N THR A 273 22.73 -6.45 5.99
CA THR A 273 22.12 -5.58 7.01
C THR A 273 22.72 -5.77 8.40
N VAL A 274 23.53 -6.82 8.60
CA VAL A 274 24.16 -7.08 9.91
C VAL A 274 25.44 -6.26 10.02
N ILE A 275 25.54 -5.48 11.08
CA ILE A 275 26.64 -4.55 11.28
C ILE A 275 27.78 -5.25 12.01
N LEU A 276 28.98 -5.14 11.48
CA LEU A 276 30.22 -5.47 12.17
C LEU A 276 30.93 -4.18 12.56
N ALA A 277 31.12 -3.97 13.86
CA ALA A 277 31.95 -2.91 14.40
C ALA A 277 33.34 -3.48 14.75
N GLN A 278 34.39 -2.78 14.33
CA GLN A 278 35.78 -3.11 14.64
C GLN A 278 36.47 -1.86 15.17
N ALA A 279 37.26 -1.98 16.23
CA ALA A 279 38.05 -0.86 16.75
C ALA A 279 39.40 -1.35 17.27
N VAL A 280 40.35 -0.42 17.39
CA VAL A 280 41.66 -0.67 18.00
C VAL A 280 41.73 0.08 19.33
N GLN A 281 42.21 -0.62 20.35
CA GLN A 281 42.47 -0.05 21.65
C GLN A 281 43.91 -0.32 22.06
N ASP A 282 44.56 0.74 22.53
CA ASP A 282 45.92 0.71 23.04
C ASP A 282 45.89 0.37 24.53
N ILE A 283 46.71 -0.60 24.93
CA ILE A 283 46.91 -1.03 26.30
C ILE A 283 48.35 -0.70 26.68
N ASN A 284 48.53 0.22 27.61
CA ASN A 284 49.83 0.55 28.18
C ASN A 284 50.14 -0.40 29.35
N ASP A 285 51.05 -1.33 29.09
CA ASP A 285 51.58 -2.27 30.07
C ASP A 285 52.99 -1.82 30.48
N ASN A 286 53.06 -1.05 31.57
CA ASN A 286 54.31 -0.56 32.17
C ASN A 286 55.26 0.13 31.17
N GLY A 287 54.72 1.03 30.32
CA GLY A 287 55.49 1.81 29.34
C GLY A 287 55.58 1.16 27.95
N THR A 288 55.09 -0.08 27.79
CA THR A 288 54.92 -0.71 26.47
C THR A 288 53.47 -0.61 26.04
N THR A 289 53.20 0.07 24.92
CA THR A 289 51.87 0.14 24.34
C THR A 289 51.64 -1.07 23.44
N ARG A 290 50.56 -1.83 23.69
CA ARG A 290 50.11 -2.94 22.85
C ARG A 290 48.72 -2.61 22.31
N SER A 291 48.56 -2.66 20.98
CA SER A 291 47.27 -2.43 20.35
C SER A 291 46.52 -3.75 20.17
N VAL A 292 45.27 -3.80 20.60
CA VAL A 292 44.38 -4.96 20.43
C VAL A 292 43.22 -4.54 19.53
N ARG A 293 42.92 -5.35 18.52
CA ARG A 293 41.74 -5.18 17.67
C ARG A 293 40.61 -6.05 18.20
N THR A 294 39.45 -5.45 18.44
CA THR A 294 38.24 -6.14 18.87
C THR A 294 37.15 -5.95 17.82
N ALA A 295 36.28 -6.95 17.68
CA ALA A 295 35.16 -6.89 16.76
C ALA A 295 33.89 -7.43 17.43
N ALA A 296 32.76 -6.80 17.15
CA ALA A 296 31.43 -7.29 17.51
C ALA A 296 30.48 -7.12 16.34
N ALA A 297 29.53 -8.03 16.20
CA ALA A 297 28.49 -7.94 15.20
C ALA A 297 27.13 -7.81 15.87
N ALA A 298 26.24 -7.03 15.27
CA ALA A 298 24.89 -6.81 15.76
C ALA A 298 23.87 -6.93 14.62
N GLN A 299 22.80 -7.67 14.90
CA GLN A 299 21.65 -7.79 14.01
C GLN A 299 20.67 -6.64 14.31
N PRO A 300 20.27 -5.84 13.29
CA PRO A 300 19.24 -4.82 13.47
C PRO A 300 17.88 -5.43 13.81
N ALA A 301 17.04 -4.62 14.43
CA ALA A 301 15.69 -4.98 14.83
C ALA A 301 14.65 -4.35 13.90
N SER A 302 13.52 -5.03 13.74
CA SER A 302 12.27 -4.40 13.35
C SER A 302 11.41 -4.25 14.60
N VAL A 303 11.10 -3.01 14.96
CA VAL A 303 10.03 -2.73 15.92
C VAL A 303 8.74 -2.91 15.16
N TYR A 304 8.12 -4.07 15.32
CA TYR A 304 6.83 -4.33 14.68
C TYR A 304 5.77 -3.38 15.28
N ASP A 305 5.42 -2.37 14.51
CA ASP A 305 4.33 -1.44 14.80
C ASP A 305 3.05 -1.94 14.10
N PRO A 306 1.88 -2.05 14.77
CA PRO A 306 0.64 -2.44 14.12
C PRO A 306 0.38 -1.64 12.84
N ARG A 307 0.54 -2.32 11.70
CA ARG A 307 0.20 -1.75 10.40
C ARG A 307 -1.25 -1.26 10.38
N PRO A 308 -1.50 -0.13 9.72
CA PRO A 308 -2.86 0.32 9.45
C PRO A 308 -3.72 -0.75 8.80
N ASN A 309 -5.04 -0.63 8.97
CA ASN A 309 -5.98 -1.56 8.37
C ASN A 309 -5.75 -1.66 6.84
N PRO A 310 -5.63 -2.88 6.28
CA PRO A 310 -5.43 -3.08 4.84
C PRO A 310 -6.54 -2.54 3.94
N GLY A 311 -7.64 -2.05 4.50
CA GLY A 311 -8.77 -1.49 3.75
C GLY A 311 -9.63 -2.55 3.06
N ALA A 312 -10.59 -2.08 2.27
CA ALA A 312 -11.63 -2.91 1.70
C ALA A 312 -11.51 -3.04 0.17
N LEU A 313 -11.75 -4.26 -0.33
CA LEU A 313 -12.12 -4.52 -1.72
C LEU A 313 -13.64 -4.45 -1.81
N VAL A 314 -14.13 -3.72 -2.80
CA VAL A 314 -15.56 -3.51 -3.01
C VAL A 314 -15.91 -3.96 -4.42
N ILE A 315 -16.86 -4.87 -4.54
CA ILE A 315 -17.45 -5.26 -5.83
C ILE A 315 -18.88 -4.76 -5.83
N ALA A 316 -19.20 -3.78 -6.65
CA ALA A 316 -20.44 -3.03 -6.60
C ALA A 316 -21.27 -3.21 -7.87
N PHE A 317 -22.57 -3.44 -7.65
CA PHE A 317 -23.61 -3.54 -8.65
C PHE A 317 -24.72 -2.53 -8.33
N PRO A 318 -24.46 -1.21 -8.42
CA PRO A 318 -25.43 -0.19 -8.04
C PRO A 318 -26.74 -0.21 -8.85
N ASP A 319 -26.71 -0.75 -10.07
CA ASP A 319 -27.90 -0.90 -10.94
C ASP A 319 -28.48 -2.33 -10.90
N GLY A 320 -28.04 -3.12 -9.91
CA GLY A 320 -28.34 -4.53 -9.74
C GLY A 320 -27.29 -5.46 -10.37
N PRO A 321 -27.13 -6.68 -9.83
CA PRO A 321 -26.12 -7.61 -10.30
C PRO A 321 -26.49 -8.17 -11.70
N PRO A 322 -25.49 -8.45 -12.55
CA PRO A 322 -25.70 -9.19 -13.78
C PRO A 322 -26.31 -10.57 -13.51
N ASP A 323 -27.22 -11.01 -14.36
CA ASP A 323 -27.88 -12.32 -14.31
C ASP A 323 -27.52 -13.18 -15.56
N GLY A 324 -28.08 -14.40 -15.61
CA GLY A 324 -27.92 -15.28 -16.77
C GLY A 324 -26.51 -15.86 -16.95
N ILE A 325 -26.08 -16.01 -18.21
CA ILE A 325 -24.79 -16.64 -18.56
C ILE A 325 -23.57 -15.79 -18.16
N CYS A 326 -23.76 -14.48 -18.04
CA CYS A 326 -22.73 -13.53 -17.64
C CYS A 326 -22.86 -13.09 -16.17
N ALA A 327 -23.61 -13.86 -15.36
CA ALA A 327 -23.80 -13.55 -13.95
C ALA A 327 -22.47 -13.54 -13.19
N GLN A 328 -22.32 -12.55 -12.32
CA GLN A 328 -21.13 -12.35 -11.49
C GLN A 328 -21.50 -12.63 -10.04
N ASN A 329 -21.44 -13.90 -9.63
CA ASN A 329 -21.97 -14.35 -8.33
C ASN A 329 -20.89 -14.56 -7.27
N ARG A 330 -19.62 -14.46 -7.64
CA ARG A 330 -18.46 -14.63 -6.75
C ARG A 330 -17.25 -13.95 -7.37
N VAL A 331 -16.20 -13.72 -6.58
CA VAL A 331 -15.00 -13.02 -7.05
C VAL A 331 -14.31 -13.78 -8.19
N SER A 332 -14.32 -15.12 -8.18
CA SER A 332 -13.69 -15.89 -9.26
C SER A 332 -14.39 -15.73 -10.63
N ASP A 333 -15.66 -15.32 -10.66
CA ASP A 333 -16.37 -15.10 -11.93
C ASP A 333 -15.79 -13.88 -12.68
N LEU A 334 -15.10 -12.99 -11.96
CA LEU A 334 -14.45 -11.80 -12.54
C LEU A 334 -13.19 -12.10 -13.36
N TYR A 335 -12.71 -13.35 -13.36
CA TYR A 335 -11.40 -13.71 -13.92
C TYR A 335 -11.46 -14.30 -15.33
N GLY A 336 -12.63 -14.35 -15.95
CA GLY A 336 -12.81 -14.80 -17.32
C GLY A 336 -14.26 -14.80 -17.77
N GLY A 337 -14.62 -15.75 -18.64
CA GLY A 337 -15.97 -15.88 -19.18
C GLY A 337 -16.34 -14.68 -20.05
N CYS A 338 -17.44 -14.00 -19.72
CA CYS A 338 -17.90 -12.81 -20.43
C CYS A 338 -17.03 -11.57 -20.22
N LEU A 339 -15.93 -11.63 -19.45
CA LEU A 339 -14.97 -10.52 -19.27
C LEU A 339 -13.66 -10.75 -20.03
N SER A 340 -13.62 -11.79 -20.87
CA SER A 340 -12.45 -12.21 -21.63
C SER A 340 -12.84 -12.74 -23.02
N ASP A 341 -13.91 -12.21 -23.61
CA ASP A 341 -14.49 -12.72 -24.86
C ASP A 341 -13.76 -12.26 -26.14
N GLY A 342 -12.72 -11.44 -25.99
CA GLY A 342 -11.83 -10.97 -27.06
C GLY A 342 -12.09 -9.55 -27.53
N ASP A 343 -13.23 -8.97 -27.14
CA ASP A 343 -13.61 -7.59 -27.44
C ASP A 343 -13.87 -6.80 -26.12
N ASP A 344 -13.39 -7.32 -24.98
CA ASP A 344 -13.56 -6.76 -23.62
C ASP A 344 -12.33 -5.96 -23.16
N ASP A 345 -11.68 -5.27 -24.10
CA ASP A 345 -10.48 -4.48 -23.81
C ASP A 345 -10.84 -3.36 -22.82
N SER A 346 -9.91 -3.07 -21.92
CA SER A 346 -10.03 -2.01 -20.92
C SER A 346 -9.00 -0.93 -21.19
N ASP A 347 -9.44 0.31 -21.08
CA ASP A 347 -8.54 1.44 -21.07
C ASP A 347 -8.07 1.70 -19.63
N MET A 348 -6.77 1.93 -19.45
CA MET A 348 -6.20 2.37 -18.20
C MET A 348 -6.00 3.88 -18.20
N TYR A 349 -6.42 4.52 -17.13
CA TYR A 349 -6.37 5.95 -16.93
C TYR A 349 -5.70 6.32 -15.61
N VAL A 350 -5.23 7.56 -15.55
CA VAL A 350 -4.60 8.14 -14.36
C VAL A 350 -5.08 9.57 -14.18
N ALA A 351 -5.42 9.96 -12.94
CA ALA A 351 -5.72 11.36 -12.63
C ALA A 351 -4.44 12.20 -12.57
N LEU A 352 -4.45 13.38 -13.19
CA LEU A 352 -3.35 14.33 -13.23
C LEU A 352 -3.78 15.64 -12.59
N SER A 353 -2.84 16.34 -11.93
CA SER A 353 -3.02 17.69 -11.42
C SER A 353 -4.08 17.84 -10.31
N GLY A 354 -4.26 16.81 -9.49
CA GLY A 354 -5.15 16.83 -8.31
C GLY A 354 -6.15 15.66 -8.28
N ASP A 355 -7.06 15.71 -7.32
CA ASP A 355 -8.18 14.78 -7.16
C ASP A 355 -9.27 15.09 -8.19
N TYR A 356 -9.50 14.15 -9.08
CA TYR A 356 -10.51 14.30 -10.11
C TYR A 356 -11.89 13.80 -9.64
N PRO A 357 -13.00 14.51 -9.92
CA PRO A 357 -13.10 15.79 -10.66
C PRO A 357 -13.22 17.01 -9.74
N VAL A 358 -12.71 16.93 -8.51
CA VAL A 358 -12.98 17.92 -7.46
C VAL A 358 -12.03 19.10 -7.55
N ASP A 359 -10.78 18.85 -7.90
CA ASP A 359 -9.78 19.90 -8.02
C ASP A 359 -9.92 20.62 -9.37
N PRO A 360 -9.93 21.98 -9.41
CA PRO A 360 -10.28 22.76 -10.61
C PRO A 360 -9.42 22.49 -11.86
N VAL A 361 -8.20 21.99 -11.66
CA VAL A 361 -7.24 21.72 -12.73
C VAL A 361 -6.99 20.23 -12.95
N SER A 362 -7.69 19.38 -12.20
CA SER A 362 -7.56 17.93 -12.32
C SER A 362 -8.14 17.45 -13.65
N LEU A 363 -7.50 16.45 -14.24
CA LEU A 363 -7.98 15.76 -15.43
C LEU A 363 -7.64 14.28 -15.36
N VAL A 364 -8.34 13.47 -16.14
CA VAL A 364 -8.01 12.05 -16.31
C VAL A 364 -7.36 11.89 -17.68
N ALA A 365 -6.21 11.21 -17.73
CA ALA A 365 -5.49 10.92 -18.96
C ALA A 365 -5.30 9.42 -19.13
N GLN A 366 -5.42 8.94 -20.36
CA GLN A 366 -5.16 7.55 -20.69
C GLN A 366 -3.66 7.25 -20.52
N ASP A 367 -3.34 6.17 -19.82
CA ASP A 367 -1.99 5.66 -19.65
C ASP A 367 -1.83 4.38 -20.47
N THR A 368 -1.44 4.55 -21.72
CA THR A 368 -1.28 3.47 -22.71
C THR A 368 -0.06 2.58 -22.47
N THR A 369 0.85 2.99 -21.56
CA THR A 369 2.12 2.29 -21.30
C THR A 369 2.17 1.63 -19.93
N GLY A 370 1.32 2.06 -19.02
CA GLY A 370 1.36 1.62 -17.62
C GLY A 370 0.61 0.33 -17.33
N TRP A 371 0.08 -0.38 -18.34
CA TRP A 371 -0.67 -1.61 -18.13
C TRP A 371 0.14 -2.63 -17.29
N PRO A 372 -0.36 -3.04 -16.12
CA PRO A 372 0.38 -3.88 -15.18
C PRO A 372 0.85 -5.25 -15.66
N ILE A 373 0.14 -5.87 -16.61
CA ILE A 373 0.38 -7.26 -17.03
C ILE A 373 0.93 -7.27 -18.45
N PRO A 374 2.25 -7.35 -18.68
CA PRO A 374 2.84 -7.20 -20.01
C PRO A 374 2.42 -8.28 -21.01
N ALA A 375 2.06 -9.47 -20.51
CA ALA A 375 1.56 -10.55 -21.34
C ALA A 375 0.13 -10.30 -21.86
N ASP A 376 -0.61 -9.42 -21.19
CA ASP A 376 -1.97 -9.05 -21.55
C ASP A 376 -1.97 -7.86 -22.50
N THR A 377 -1.67 -8.15 -23.77
CA THR A 377 -1.61 -7.14 -24.83
C THR A 377 -2.97 -6.59 -25.24
N ALA A 378 -4.05 -7.31 -24.95
CA ALA A 378 -5.43 -6.88 -25.20
C ALA A 378 -6.01 -6.04 -24.05
N GLN A 379 -5.33 -6.00 -22.89
CA GLN A 379 -5.79 -5.25 -21.72
C GLN A 379 -7.19 -5.69 -21.26
N GLN A 380 -7.43 -7.00 -21.20
CA GLN A 380 -8.77 -7.55 -20.96
C GLN A 380 -9.39 -7.08 -19.62
N ALA A 381 -10.70 -6.87 -19.59
CA ALA A 381 -11.46 -6.53 -18.39
C ALA A 381 -11.29 -7.52 -17.25
N ALA A 382 -11.22 -8.82 -17.54
CA ALA A 382 -10.92 -9.84 -16.55
C ALA A 382 -9.56 -9.59 -15.86
N ASN A 383 -8.57 -9.10 -16.61
CA ASN A 383 -7.25 -8.81 -16.06
C ASN A 383 -7.23 -7.48 -15.28
N ALA A 384 -8.03 -6.49 -15.68
CA ALA A 384 -8.29 -5.29 -14.86
C ALA A 384 -8.86 -5.69 -13.48
N CYS A 385 -9.84 -6.60 -13.44
CA CYS A 385 -10.37 -7.15 -12.20
C CYS A 385 -9.30 -7.89 -11.37
N LYS A 386 -8.46 -8.71 -12.01
CA LYS A 386 -7.36 -9.42 -11.33
C LYS A 386 -6.35 -8.44 -10.71
N ILE A 387 -6.02 -7.35 -11.40
CA ILE A 387 -5.14 -6.29 -10.88
C ILE A 387 -5.74 -5.72 -9.60
N ALA A 388 -7.00 -5.30 -9.63
CA ALA A 388 -7.67 -4.71 -8.46
C ALA A 388 -7.68 -5.65 -7.24
N VAL A 389 -7.98 -6.94 -7.45
CA VAL A 389 -7.98 -7.92 -6.36
C VAL A 389 -6.56 -8.18 -5.86
N TYR A 390 -5.58 -8.29 -6.76
CA TYR A 390 -4.17 -8.45 -6.39
C TYR A 390 -3.66 -7.28 -5.54
N ASP A 391 -3.91 -6.05 -5.95
CA ASP A 391 -3.41 -4.85 -5.26
C ASP A 391 -4.05 -4.69 -3.86
N TRP A 392 -5.31 -5.11 -3.69
CA TRP A 392 -5.92 -5.21 -2.37
C TRP A 392 -5.29 -6.31 -1.50
N ILE A 393 -5.01 -7.51 -2.05
CA ILE A 393 -4.32 -8.60 -1.33
C ILE A 393 -2.93 -8.13 -0.89
N ARG A 394 -2.18 -7.52 -1.80
CA ARG A 394 -0.83 -6.99 -1.57
C ARG A 394 -0.78 -6.05 -0.37
N ARG A 395 -1.80 -5.21 -0.18
CA ARG A 395 -1.88 -4.27 0.94
C ARG A 395 -2.03 -4.95 2.32
N ALA A 396 -2.58 -6.17 2.38
CA ALA A 396 -2.59 -6.95 3.62
C ALA A 396 -1.17 -7.37 4.05
N GLY A 397 -0.25 -7.41 3.09
CA GLY A 397 1.13 -7.83 3.28
C GLY A 397 1.23 -9.25 3.82
N THR A 398 2.30 -9.52 4.55
CA THR A 398 2.61 -10.81 5.20
C THR A 398 1.57 -11.35 6.19
N LYS A 399 0.49 -10.62 6.48
CA LYS A 399 -0.55 -11.05 7.42
C LYS A 399 -1.67 -11.84 6.75
N ALA A 400 -1.86 -11.74 5.43
CA ALA A 400 -2.98 -12.38 4.77
C ALA A 400 -2.99 -13.89 5.01
N ASN A 401 -4.14 -14.41 5.43
CA ASN A 401 -4.34 -15.85 5.57
C ASN A 401 -4.64 -16.44 4.19
N VAL A 402 -3.75 -17.30 3.69
CA VAL A 402 -3.82 -17.86 2.33
C VAL A 402 -5.14 -18.57 2.09
N GLY A 403 -5.54 -19.46 3.02
CA GLY A 403 -6.78 -20.22 2.91
C GLY A 403 -8.01 -19.33 2.94
N ALA A 404 -8.04 -18.29 3.78
CA ALA A 404 -9.15 -17.34 3.82
C ALA A 404 -9.27 -16.54 2.52
N VAL A 405 -8.15 -16.10 1.93
CA VAL A 405 -8.15 -15.40 0.64
C VAL A 405 -8.61 -16.33 -0.49
N VAL A 406 -8.12 -17.57 -0.53
CA VAL A 406 -8.56 -18.57 -1.54
C VAL A 406 -10.06 -18.86 -1.40
N ASN A 407 -10.55 -19.09 -0.19
CA ASN A 407 -11.97 -19.37 0.06
C ASN A 407 -12.89 -18.18 -0.27
N MET A 408 -12.39 -16.95 -0.14
CA MET A 408 -13.17 -15.77 -0.53
C MET A 408 -13.51 -15.77 -2.03
N HIS A 409 -12.64 -16.33 -2.88
CA HIS A 409 -12.89 -16.38 -4.33
C HIS A 409 -14.07 -17.25 -4.72
N SER A 410 -14.38 -18.27 -3.92
CA SER A 410 -15.53 -19.15 -4.10
C SER A 410 -16.76 -18.74 -3.28
N THR A 411 -16.67 -17.68 -2.48
CA THR A 411 -17.77 -17.20 -1.65
C THR A 411 -18.85 -16.57 -2.53
N THR A 412 -20.04 -17.16 -2.52
CA THR A 412 -21.20 -16.63 -3.23
C THR A 412 -21.63 -15.30 -2.64
N PHE A 413 -21.89 -14.34 -3.51
CA PHE A 413 -22.43 -13.04 -3.17
C PHE A 413 -23.87 -13.17 -2.65
N ASN A 414 -24.16 -12.48 -1.55
CA ASN A 414 -25.51 -12.34 -1.04
C ASN A 414 -26.36 -11.60 -2.08
N PRO A 415 -27.60 -12.05 -2.36
CA PRO A 415 -28.48 -11.32 -3.25
C PRO A 415 -28.84 -9.94 -2.67
N PRO A 416 -29.24 -8.98 -3.53
CA PRO A 416 -29.76 -7.70 -3.06
C PRO A 416 -30.95 -7.88 -2.09
N ASN A 417 -31.04 -7.04 -1.06
CA ASN A 417 -32.14 -7.05 -0.10
C ASN A 417 -32.58 -5.60 0.21
N PRO A 418 -33.78 -5.15 -0.24
CA PRO A 418 -34.76 -5.90 -1.03
C PRO A 418 -34.20 -6.31 -2.40
N ALA A 419 -34.75 -7.37 -3.01
CA ALA A 419 -34.28 -7.88 -4.31
C ALA A 419 -34.52 -6.88 -5.45
N THR A 420 -35.63 -6.15 -5.38
CA THR A 420 -36.00 -5.11 -6.34
C THR A 420 -36.45 -3.85 -5.61
N VAL A 421 -36.32 -2.72 -6.30
CA VAL A 421 -36.83 -1.41 -5.87
C VAL A 421 -37.72 -0.84 -6.97
N THR A 422 -38.75 -0.10 -6.59
CA THR A 422 -39.63 0.57 -7.58
C THR A 422 -38.96 1.83 -8.08
N TRP A 423 -38.80 1.95 -9.40
CA TRP A 423 -38.14 3.10 -10.00
C TRP A 423 -38.88 3.60 -11.27
N PRO A 424 -39.00 4.93 -11.45
CA PRO A 424 -38.65 5.96 -10.48
C PRO A 424 -39.63 5.97 -9.30
N PRO A 425 -39.18 6.27 -8.07
CA PRO A 425 -40.07 6.27 -6.92
C PRO A 425 -41.16 7.35 -7.08
N GLY A 426 -42.43 6.97 -6.93
CA GLY A 426 -43.56 7.90 -6.93
C GLY A 426 -43.99 8.44 -8.30
N VAL A 427 -43.47 7.91 -9.40
CA VAL A 427 -43.82 8.32 -10.77
C VAL A 427 -44.77 7.31 -11.42
N ALA A 428 -45.73 7.79 -12.21
CA ALA A 428 -46.58 6.93 -13.02
C ALA A 428 -45.72 6.14 -14.03
N GLY A 429 -45.95 4.84 -14.19
CA GLY A 429 -45.11 3.99 -15.05
C GLY A 429 -43.87 3.39 -14.37
N ALA A 430 -43.64 3.68 -13.08
CA ALA A 430 -42.56 3.06 -12.31
C ALA A 430 -42.63 1.53 -12.33
N LYS A 431 -41.49 0.89 -12.51
CA LYS A 431 -41.38 -0.58 -12.53
C LYS A 431 -40.40 -1.07 -11.47
N PRO A 432 -40.57 -2.30 -10.96
CA PRO A 432 -39.54 -2.95 -10.18
C PRO A 432 -38.27 -3.13 -11.01
N ILE A 433 -37.16 -2.58 -10.53
CA ILE A 433 -35.82 -2.79 -11.06
C ILE A 433 -34.98 -3.57 -10.03
N PRO A 434 -33.98 -4.36 -10.45
CA PRO A 434 -33.03 -4.97 -9.52
C PRO A 434 -32.44 -3.93 -8.56
N ASN A 435 -32.36 -4.26 -7.26
CA ASN A 435 -31.78 -3.34 -6.29
C ASN A 435 -30.26 -3.35 -6.33
N GLY A 436 -29.64 -2.21 -6.05
CA GLY A 436 -28.20 -2.05 -6.01
C GLY A 436 -27.57 -2.72 -4.79
N VAL A 437 -26.46 -3.43 -4.99
CA VAL A 437 -25.73 -4.11 -3.91
C VAL A 437 -24.22 -3.92 -4.04
N ALA A 438 -23.53 -3.74 -2.92
CA ALA A 438 -22.08 -3.78 -2.81
C ALA A 438 -21.63 -4.96 -1.95
N HIS A 439 -20.61 -5.67 -2.42
CA HIS A 439 -19.96 -6.78 -1.76
C HIS A 439 -18.59 -6.32 -1.26
N ILE A 440 -18.42 -6.32 0.05
CA ILE A 440 -17.28 -5.70 0.71
C ILE A 440 -16.46 -6.78 1.42
N PHE A 441 -15.18 -6.86 1.06
CA PHE A 441 -14.21 -7.80 1.61
C PHE A 441 -13.14 -7.03 2.39
N ARG A 442 -12.85 -7.49 3.62
CA ARG A 442 -11.88 -6.83 4.51
C ARG A 442 -11.03 -7.84 5.26
N PHE A 443 -9.81 -7.47 5.61
CA PHE A 443 -8.96 -8.27 6.48
C PHE A 443 -9.18 -7.91 7.94
N ASN A 444 -9.41 -8.90 8.80
CA ASN A 444 -9.37 -8.68 10.24
C ASN A 444 -7.92 -8.67 10.76
N SER A 445 -7.73 -8.45 12.06
CA SER A 445 -6.41 -8.41 12.72
C SER A 445 -5.60 -9.70 12.60
N TYR A 446 -6.25 -10.83 12.31
CA TYR A 446 -5.62 -12.14 12.09
C TYR A 446 -5.36 -12.43 10.61
N GLY A 447 -5.65 -11.47 9.71
CA GLY A 447 -5.50 -11.63 8.27
C GLY A 447 -6.55 -12.52 7.62
N ASN A 448 -7.63 -12.89 8.33
CA ASN A 448 -8.76 -13.59 7.72
C ASN A 448 -9.64 -12.59 6.97
N VAL A 449 -10.20 -13.02 5.85
CA VAL A 449 -11.14 -12.22 5.06
C VAL A 449 -12.53 -12.28 5.68
N THR A 450 -13.12 -11.12 5.90
CA THR A 450 -14.52 -10.93 6.31
C THR A 450 -15.32 -10.42 5.12
N TYR A 451 -16.57 -10.88 5.01
CA TYR A 451 -17.48 -10.54 3.93
C TYR A 451 -18.72 -9.85 4.47
N GLN A 452 -19.17 -8.79 3.78
CA GLN A 452 -20.42 -8.11 4.05
C GLN A 452 -21.07 -7.69 2.73
N SER A 453 -22.39 -7.79 2.63
CA SER A 453 -23.17 -7.09 1.60
C SER A 453 -23.87 -5.86 2.20
N LYS A 454 -23.98 -4.80 1.41
CA LYS A 454 -24.78 -3.62 1.74
C LYS A 454 -25.55 -3.17 0.50
N GLU A 455 -26.75 -2.67 0.72
CA GLU A 455 -27.46 -1.91 -0.31
C GLU A 455 -26.61 -0.70 -0.69
N ILE A 456 -26.44 -0.47 -1.99
CA ILE A 456 -25.72 0.68 -2.50
C ILE A 456 -26.59 1.37 -3.54
N LYS A 457 -26.65 2.69 -3.45
CA LYS A 457 -27.22 3.49 -4.51
C LYS A 457 -26.12 3.83 -5.50
N PRO A 458 -26.44 4.13 -6.75
CA PRO A 458 -25.41 4.56 -7.68
C PRO A 458 -24.64 5.83 -7.27
N ALA A 459 -25.27 6.67 -6.45
CA ALA A 459 -24.65 7.79 -5.74
C ALA A 459 -24.29 7.41 -4.29
N PRO A 460 -23.22 7.97 -3.71
CA PRO A 460 -22.36 9.04 -4.23
C PRO A 460 -21.25 8.52 -5.16
N PHE A 461 -20.58 9.46 -5.81
CA PHE A 461 -19.38 9.17 -6.59
C PHE A 461 -18.12 9.24 -5.77
N TYR A 462 -17.07 8.58 -6.25
CA TYR A 462 -15.76 8.64 -5.63
C TYR A 462 -14.82 9.41 -6.55
N VAL A 463 -14.03 10.28 -5.93
CA VAL A 463 -12.92 10.93 -6.63
C VAL A 463 -11.87 9.89 -7.01
N VAL A 464 -11.19 10.14 -8.13
CA VAL A 464 -9.93 9.47 -8.47
C VAL A 464 -8.82 10.35 -7.91
N SER A 465 -8.08 9.83 -6.94
CA SER A 465 -6.94 10.53 -6.35
C SER A 465 -5.89 10.83 -7.40
N GLU A 466 -5.18 11.95 -7.24
CA GLU A 466 -4.03 12.28 -8.07
C GLU A 466 -3.10 11.06 -8.26
N LYS A 467 -2.74 10.78 -9.51
CA LYS A 467 -1.90 9.66 -9.99
C LYS A 467 -2.41 8.24 -9.72
N GLN A 468 -3.60 8.07 -9.13
CA GLN A 468 -4.19 6.75 -8.93
C GLN A 468 -4.75 6.18 -10.23
N VAL A 469 -4.82 4.85 -10.27
CA VAL A 469 -5.16 4.11 -11.48
C VAL A 469 -6.67 3.90 -11.53
N LEU A 470 -7.20 4.09 -12.73
CA LEU A 470 -8.56 3.82 -13.10
C LEU A 470 -8.56 2.86 -14.29
N PHE A 471 -9.43 1.86 -14.29
CA PHE A 471 -9.73 1.06 -15.46
C PHE A 471 -11.17 1.26 -15.88
N GLU A 472 -11.41 1.22 -17.18
CA GLU A 472 -12.72 1.39 -17.78
C GLU A 472 -12.88 0.43 -18.96
N SER A 473 -14.04 -0.22 -19.03
CA SER A 473 -14.41 -1.07 -20.17
C SER A 473 -15.91 -0.97 -20.42
N PHE A 474 -16.28 -0.57 -21.63
CA PHE A 474 -17.68 -0.41 -22.05
C PHE A 474 -18.23 -1.68 -22.65
N GLU A 475 -19.52 -1.93 -22.42
CA GLU A 475 -20.23 -3.10 -22.93
C GLU A 475 -19.56 -4.43 -22.58
N VAL A 476 -18.81 -4.44 -21.48
CA VAL A 476 -18.04 -5.59 -21.00
C VAL A 476 -18.93 -6.82 -20.80
N LEU A 477 -20.21 -6.64 -20.45
CA LEU A 477 -21.21 -7.70 -20.50
C LEU A 477 -22.28 -7.31 -21.50
N THR A 478 -22.34 -7.96 -22.66
CA THR A 478 -23.36 -7.67 -23.70
C THR A 478 -24.72 -8.32 -23.43
N ASN A 479 -24.75 -9.33 -22.55
CA ASN A 479 -25.94 -10.08 -22.16
C ASN A 479 -25.94 -10.36 -20.65
N GLY A 480 -25.65 -9.31 -19.86
CA GLY A 480 -25.63 -9.37 -18.41
C GLY A 480 -27.00 -9.26 -17.75
N ALA A 481 -28.10 -9.09 -18.49
CA ALA A 481 -29.45 -9.19 -17.95
C ALA A 481 -30.35 -10.06 -18.85
N ALA A 482 -31.41 -10.61 -18.28
CA ALA A 482 -32.36 -11.46 -19.00
C ALA A 482 -33.06 -10.73 -20.16
N ALA A 483 -33.37 -9.44 -19.98
CA ALA A 483 -33.99 -8.59 -21.00
C ALA A 483 -33.76 -7.09 -20.74
N ASP A 484 -33.92 -6.31 -21.81
CA ASP A 484 -34.06 -4.86 -21.71
C ASP A 484 -35.34 -4.51 -20.94
N LEU A 485 -35.25 -3.57 -20.00
CA LEU A 485 -36.40 -3.10 -19.22
C LEU A 485 -36.81 -1.71 -19.66
N VAL A 486 -37.98 -1.62 -20.30
CA VAL A 486 -38.58 -0.35 -20.75
C VAL A 486 -39.51 0.22 -19.69
N ILE A 487 -39.32 1.49 -19.38
CA ILE A 487 -40.08 2.30 -18.43
C ILE A 487 -40.59 3.52 -19.20
N SER A 488 -41.89 3.57 -19.43
CA SER A 488 -42.61 4.63 -20.14
C SER A 488 -44.10 4.58 -19.73
N PRO A 489 -44.80 5.73 -19.67
CA PRO A 489 -44.22 7.08 -19.74
C PRO A 489 -43.40 7.39 -18.48
N ILE A 490 -42.44 8.31 -18.57
CA ILE A 490 -41.70 8.82 -17.42
C ILE A 490 -41.56 10.34 -17.52
N ASP A 491 -42.08 11.05 -16.53
CA ASP A 491 -41.82 12.48 -16.40
C ASP A 491 -40.38 12.67 -15.90
N LEU A 492 -39.50 13.15 -16.77
CA LEU A 492 -38.09 13.41 -16.46
C LEU A 492 -37.85 14.81 -15.90
N GLY A 493 -38.90 15.65 -15.88
CA GLY A 493 -38.86 17.04 -15.49
C GLY A 493 -38.02 17.94 -16.41
N PRO A 494 -38.25 19.27 -16.37
CA PRO A 494 -37.36 20.22 -17.01
C PRO A 494 -35.97 20.13 -16.36
N PRO A 495 -34.89 20.09 -17.17
CA PRO A 495 -34.75 20.57 -18.53
C PRO A 495 -34.53 19.43 -19.53
N ILE A 496 -34.82 18.18 -19.14
CA ILE A 496 -34.50 17.01 -19.95
C ILE A 496 -35.59 16.83 -21.01
N MET A 497 -36.87 16.90 -20.62
CA MET A 497 -38.03 16.84 -21.52
C MET A 497 -39.22 17.60 -20.92
N ASP A 498 -39.94 18.38 -21.73
CA ASP A 498 -41.26 18.96 -21.38
C ASP A 498 -42.41 17.97 -21.69
N SER A 499 -42.08 16.72 -22.05
CA SER A 499 -42.98 15.63 -22.45
C SER A 499 -42.62 14.31 -21.73
N ASP A 500 -43.60 13.40 -21.68
CA ASP A 500 -43.38 12.02 -21.23
C ASP A 500 -42.25 11.36 -22.03
N GLY A 501 -41.22 10.90 -21.33
CA GLY A 501 -40.08 10.21 -21.92
C GLY A 501 -40.21 8.68 -21.83
N LYS A 502 -39.19 8.01 -22.37
CA LYS A 502 -38.99 6.57 -22.26
C LYS A 502 -37.57 6.25 -21.84
N VAL A 503 -37.44 5.40 -20.82
CA VAL A 503 -36.16 4.86 -20.36
C VAL A 503 -36.09 3.38 -20.66
N THR A 504 -34.97 2.93 -21.23
CA THR A 504 -34.67 1.51 -21.42
C THR A 504 -33.40 1.17 -20.67
N LEU A 505 -33.50 0.34 -19.62
CA LEU A 505 -32.34 -0.29 -19.02
C LEU A 505 -31.93 -1.47 -19.90
N LEU A 506 -30.85 -1.33 -20.65
CA LEU A 506 -30.37 -2.36 -21.56
C LEU A 506 -29.80 -3.54 -20.77
N LYS A 507 -29.74 -4.71 -21.37
CA LYS A 507 -29.09 -5.89 -20.80
C LYS A 507 -27.56 -5.85 -20.78
N LYS A 508 -26.98 -4.71 -21.13
CA LYS A 508 -25.54 -4.50 -21.22
C LYS A 508 -25.00 -3.90 -19.93
N TYR A 509 -23.75 -4.21 -19.57
CA TYR A 509 -23.04 -3.59 -18.46
C TYR A 509 -21.68 -3.06 -18.89
N ASP A 510 -21.25 -1.97 -18.25
CA ASP A 510 -19.90 -1.44 -18.29
C ASP A 510 -19.18 -1.76 -16.96
N LEU A 511 -17.86 -1.71 -16.99
CA LEU A 511 -16.98 -1.92 -15.85
C LEU A 511 -16.10 -0.69 -15.61
N PHE A 512 -16.07 -0.25 -14.35
CA PHE A 512 -15.18 0.79 -13.86
C PHE A 512 -14.43 0.26 -12.64
N ILE A 513 -13.12 0.41 -12.62
CA ILE A 513 -12.28 -0.03 -11.49
C ILE A 513 -11.44 1.11 -10.98
N ARG A 514 -11.64 1.48 -9.73
CA ARG A 514 -10.76 2.43 -9.02
C ARG A 514 -9.78 1.66 -8.17
N ASP A 515 -8.49 1.89 -8.37
CA ASP A 515 -7.42 1.29 -7.58
C ASP A 515 -6.58 2.40 -6.94
N TYR A 516 -6.76 2.56 -5.64
CA TYR A 516 -6.02 3.54 -4.83
C TYR A 516 -4.70 2.99 -4.28
N ALA A 517 -4.42 1.69 -4.35
CA ALA A 517 -3.23 1.10 -3.70
C ALA A 517 -2.15 0.64 -4.68
N ARG A 518 -2.39 0.71 -5.99
CA ARG A 518 -1.40 0.33 -7.01
C ARG A 518 -0.07 1.05 -6.86
N LYS A 519 -0.12 2.35 -6.55
CA LYS A 519 1.03 3.27 -6.51
C LYS A 519 1.21 3.85 -5.09
N PRO A 520 1.80 3.11 -4.13
CA PRO A 520 1.82 3.51 -2.71
C PRO A 520 2.95 4.49 -2.34
N SER A 521 3.25 5.53 -3.12
CA SER A 521 4.29 6.51 -2.77
C SER A 521 3.86 7.96 -2.95
N GLY A 522 4.45 8.88 -2.17
CA GLY A 522 4.19 10.31 -2.36
C GLY A 522 4.64 10.86 -3.73
N VAL A 523 5.52 10.15 -4.44
CA VAL A 523 6.03 10.58 -5.75
C VAL A 523 5.11 10.15 -6.89
N ILE A 524 4.73 8.85 -6.95
CA ILE A 524 3.92 8.31 -8.05
C ILE A 524 2.47 8.00 -7.65
N GLY A 525 2.16 7.95 -6.35
CA GLY A 525 0.81 7.78 -5.80
C GLY A 525 0.05 9.08 -5.57
N GLY A 526 0.64 10.19 -6.01
CA GLY A 526 0.07 11.53 -5.89
C GLY A 526 -0.03 12.00 -4.45
N GLN A 527 -0.84 13.04 -4.25
CA GLN A 527 -0.99 13.70 -2.95
C GLN A 527 -1.45 12.78 -1.80
N HIS A 528 -2.06 11.63 -2.09
CA HIS A 528 -2.55 10.70 -1.06
C HIS A 528 -1.66 9.47 -0.84
N ALA A 529 -0.55 9.34 -1.58
CA ALA A 529 0.43 8.26 -1.48
C ALA A 529 -0.16 6.83 -1.53
N GLY A 530 -1.27 6.67 -2.24
CA GLY A 530 -1.97 5.38 -2.37
C GLY A 530 -2.71 4.89 -1.13
N GLU A 531 -3.17 5.82 -0.28
CA GLU A 531 -4.00 5.50 0.88
C GLU A 531 -5.49 5.33 0.55
N PRO A 532 -6.26 4.54 1.32
CA PRO A 532 -7.65 4.26 1.04
C PRO A 532 -8.49 5.51 1.24
N ILE A 533 -9.55 5.60 0.46
CA ILE A 533 -10.56 6.63 0.62
C ILE A 533 -11.52 6.28 1.77
N ASP A 534 -11.80 7.24 2.64
CA ASP A 534 -12.78 7.09 3.72
C ASP A 534 -14.19 7.20 3.15
N ASP A 535 -15.03 6.21 3.37
CA ASP A 535 -16.43 6.26 2.98
C ASP A 535 -17.33 5.69 4.05
N SER A 536 -18.15 6.52 4.68
CA SER A 536 -19.16 6.11 5.67
C SER A 536 -20.04 4.90 5.27
N LEU A 537 -20.28 4.65 3.97
CA LEU A 537 -21.05 3.48 3.53
C LEU A 537 -20.23 2.18 3.66
N ILE A 538 -18.92 2.26 3.52
CA ILE A 538 -17.99 1.12 3.39
C ILE A 538 -17.04 1.06 4.60
N SER A 539 -16.46 2.18 5.01
CA SER A 539 -15.68 2.35 6.23
C SER A 539 -16.48 1.87 7.44
N ARG A 540 -15.86 0.94 8.18
CA ARG A 540 -16.34 0.49 9.47
C ARG A 540 -15.41 1.10 10.51
N ARG A 541 -15.94 1.98 11.36
CA ARG A 541 -15.23 2.26 12.61
C ARG A 541 -15.19 0.93 13.39
N PRO A 542 -14.01 0.42 13.80
CA PRO A 542 -13.95 -0.73 14.69
C PRO A 542 -14.86 -0.43 15.87
N ALA A 543 -15.73 -1.37 16.22
CA ALA A 543 -16.71 -1.17 17.26
C ALA A 543 -15.99 -0.92 18.59
N ASP A 544 -15.91 0.34 18.99
CA ASP A 544 -15.55 0.75 20.35
C ASP A 544 -16.79 1.40 20.97
N PRO A 545 -17.24 0.99 22.18
CA PRO A 545 -18.61 1.17 22.64
C PRO A 545 -18.98 2.57 23.19
N ASP A 546 -18.07 3.55 23.23
CA ASP A 546 -18.33 4.80 23.98
C ASP A 546 -17.84 6.10 23.29
N VAL A 547 -18.50 6.55 22.22
CA VAL A 547 -18.37 7.97 21.81
C VAL A 547 -19.71 8.56 21.37
N LYS A 548 -20.29 9.38 22.26
CA LYS A 548 -21.42 10.27 21.99
C LYS A 548 -20.97 11.43 21.11
N ILE A 549 -21.74 11.72 20.06
CA ILE A 549 -21.55 12.85 19.15
C ILE A 549 -22.17 14.10 19.78
N ALA A 550 -21.40 15.18 19.90
CA ALA A 550 -21.90 16.52 20.14
C ALA A 550 -21.82 17.36 18.85
N LEU A 551 -22.90 18.09 18.57
CA LEU A 551 -23.07 19.03 17.46
C LEU A 551 -22.40 20.38 17.73
N SER A 552 -22.01 21.07 16.66
CA SER A 552 -22.38 22.47 16.35
C SER A 552 -22.05 22.72 14.87
N GLY A 553 -22.75 23.51 14.06
CA GLY A 553 -23.59 24.67 14.33
C GLY A 553 -22.84 25.94 13.93
N ASN A 554 -22.84 26.28 12.62
CA ASN A 554 -22.38 27.53 11.99
C ASN A 554 -20.89 27.71 11.62
N SER A 555 -20.60 27.65 10.30
CA SER A 555 -19.69 28.51 9.50
C SER A 555 -19.35 27.74 8.21
N GLY A 556 -19.41 28.21 6.97
CA GLY A 556 -19.40 29.54 6.34
C GLY A 556 -18.78 29.28 4.95
N ARG A 557 -19.46 29.66 3.85
CA ARG A 557 -19.09 29.35 2.45
C ARG A 557 -17.84 30.13 2.01
N GLY A 558 -16.98 29.49 1.21
CA GLY A 558 -15.93 30.14 0.40
C GLY A 558 -16.14 29.87 -1.09
N VAL A 559 -15.78 30.85 -1.94
CA VAL A 559 -15.88 30.86 -3.41
C VAL A 559 -14.48 31.06 -4.00
N ALA A 560 -14.15 30.34 -5.08
CA ALA A 560 -13.11 30.68 -6.07
C ALA A 560 -13.46 29.92 -7.36
N GLU A 561 -13.92 30.59 -8.42
CA GLU A 561 -13.18 31.22 -9.54
C GLU A 561 -12.48 30.24 -10.51
N ALA A 562 -12.74 30.52 -11.80
CA ALA A 562 -12.75 29.60 -12.93
C ALA A 562 -11.38 29.04 -13.34
N VAL A 563 -11.36 27.76 -13.74
CA VAL A 563 -10.38 27.24 -14.70
C VAL A 563 -11.05 26.23 -15.63
N ARG A 564 -10.74 26.32 -16.94
CA ARG A 564 -11.19 25.44 -18.01
C ARG A 564 -10.18 24.31 -18.20
N PHE A 565 -10.60 23.05 -18.36
CA PHE A 565 -9.81 22.01 -19.06
C PHE A 565 -10.71 20.97 -19.72
N GLY A 566 -10.22 20.46 -20.86
CA GLY A 566 -10.78 19.33 -21.59
C GLY A 566 -9.94 18.06 -21.43
N GLY A 567 -10.50 16.95 -21.90
CA GLY A 567 -9.88 15.63 -22.03
C GLY A 567 -10.78 14.76 -22.90
N LEU A 568 -10.18 14.02 -23.84
CA LEU A 568 -10.83 13.29 -24.94
C LEU A 568 -11.21 11.86 -24.51
N GLY A 569 -12.34 11.37 -25.05
CA GLY A 569 -13.09 10.20 -24.59
C GLY A 569 -12.53 8.80 -24.91
N ALA A 570 -13.27 7.80 -24.42
CA ALA A 570 -12.90 6.38 -24.38
C ALA A 570 -13.31 5.59 -25.63
N LYS A 571 -12.85 4.33 -25.72
CA LYS A 571 -13.13 3.43 -26.85
C LYS A 571 -14.29 2.48 -26.58
N THR A 572 -15.24 2.45 -27.50
CA THR A 572 -16.34 1.47 -27.55
C THR A 572 -15.90 0.16 -28.19
N LYS A 573 -16.58 -0.93 -27.83
CA LYS A 573 -16.45 -2.30 -28.39
C LYS A 573 -16.64 -2.38 -29.92
N SER A 574 -17.23 -1.35 -30.54
CA SER A 574 -17.32 -1.18 -32.00
C SER A 574 -16.31 -0.15 -32.52
N ASN A 575 -15.52 -0.55 -33.52
CA ASN A 575 -14.50 0.27 -34.20
C ASN A 575 -14.87 1.76 -34.36
N GLY A 576 -14.10 2.63 -33.71
CA GLY A 576 -13.88 4.02 -34.10
C GLY A 576 -14.91 5.06 -33.62
N GLY A 577 -14.64 5.65 -32.46
CA GLY A 577 -15.06 7.02 -32.12
C GLY A 577 -16.42 7.16 -31.43
N GLY A 578 -16.40 7.57 -30.16
CA GLY A 578 -17.57 8.08 -29.47
C GLY A 578 -17.23 8.41 -28.02
N GLY A 579 -16.94 9.69 -27.73
CA GLY A 579 -16.76 10.17 -26.35
C GLY A 579 -18.09 10.45 -25.65
N GLY A 580 -18.11 10.35 -24.33
CA GLY A 580 -19.33 10.53 -23.56
C GLY A 580 -19.15 10.66 -22.05
N SER A 581 -18.34 11.60 -21.57
CA SER A 581 -18.06 11.99 -20.16
C SER A 581 -19.06 11.59 -19.02
N GLY A 582 -18.68 11.37 -17.76
CA GLY A 582 -19.57 10.71 -16.77
C GLY A 582 -20.14 11.45 -15.54
N ALA A 583 -21.44 11.32 -15.24
CA ALA A 583 -22.06 11.68 -13.94
C ALA A 583 -23.28 10.75 -13.61
N LEU A 584 -23.95 10.90 -12.43
CA LEU A 584 -24.74 9.87 -11.69
C LEU A 584 -25.75 9.17 -12.63
N PRO A 585 -26.29 7.95 -12.35
CA PRO A 585 -27.41 7.45 -13.16
C PRO A 585 -28.66 8.25 -12.85
N PHE A 586 -28.73 9.37 -13.53
CA PHE A 586 -29.85 9.78 -14.30
C PHE A 586 -29.59 9.30 -15.71
N ILE A 587 -30.46 8.42 -16.21
CA ILE A 587 -31.06 8.47 -17.54
C ILE A 587 -30.33 9.45 -18.49
N MET A 588 -29.16 9.05 -19.01
CA MET A 588 -28.42 9.50 -20.21
C MET A 588 -27.03 8.79 -20.26
N PRO A 589 -26.33 8.74 -21.43
CA PRO A 589 -25.42 7.64 -21.77
C PRO A 589 -24.15 7.62 -20.91
N GLN A 590 -23.68 6.40 -20.63
CA GLN A 590 -22.68 6.06 -19.62
C GLN A 590 -21.26 6.51 -19.96
N GLU A 591 -20.69 7.31 -19.08
CA GLU A 591 -19.31 7.16 -18.60
C GLU A 591 -19.36 7.44 -17.08
N ASP A 592 -18.40 6.98 -16.27
CA ASP A 592 -18.39 7.18 -14.78
C ASP A 592 -17.39 8.28 -14.34
N PHE A 593 -16.89 9.12 -15.27
CA PHE A 593 -15.92 10.20 -15.03
C PHE A 593 -16.24 11.54 -15.76
N ALA A 594 -16.77 12.49 -14.98
CA ALA A 594 -17.22 13.89 -15.23
C ALA A 594 -17.87 14.32 -16.57
N PHE A 595 -19.20 14.27 -16.70
CA PHE A 595 -19.97 14.99 -17.76
C PHE A 595 -20.14 16.48 -17.40
N SER A 596 -19.82 17.38 -18.34
CA SER A 596 -20.23 18.79 -18.29
C SER A 596 -21.35 19.07 -19.30
N TRP A 597 -22.56 19.37 -18.82
CA TRP A 597 -23.65 19.96 -19.63
C TRP A 597 -23.82 21.43 -19.24
N ASN A 598 -23.83 22.35 -20.20
CA ASN A 598 -24.22 23.74 -20.00
C ASN A 598 -25.76 23.87 -19.95
N GLY A 599 -26.36 23.72 -18.76
CA GLY A 599 -27.81 23.82 -18.56
C GLY A 599 -28.22 23.88 -17.09
N THR A 600 -29.33 24.55 -16.79
CA THR A 600 -29.72 25.04 -15.45
C THR A 600 -30.12 23.97 -14.43
N ALA A 601 -30.54 22.76 -14.81
CA ALA A 601 -30.88 21.74 -13.81
C ALA A 601 -29.73 20.87 -13.30
N MET A 602 -28.54 21.01 -13.88
CA MET A 602 -27.34 20.33 -13.38
C MET A 602 -26.78 20.92 -12.08
N GLN A 603 -27.37 21.99 -11.52
CA GLN A 603 -26.87 22.63 -10.30
C GLN A 603 -26.82 21.71 -9.07
N VAL A 604 -27.67 20.67 -9.00
CA VAL A 604 -27.70 19.71 -7.89
C VAL A 604 -26.58 18.65 -8.01
N LEU A 605 -26.19 18.27 -9.23
CA LEU A 605 -25.10 17.30 -9.49
C LEU A 605 -23.71 17.96 -9.51
N ARG A 606 -23.68 19.28 -9.73
CA ARG A 606 -22.51 20.15 -9.52
C ARG A 606 -22.31 20.49 -8.04
N ASP A 607 -23.15 19.98 -7.14
CA ASP A 607 -22.90 20.11 -5.72
C ASP A 607 -21.65 19.27 -5.37
N PRO A 608 -20.54 19.90 -4.94
CA PRO A 608 -19.35 19.17 -4.54
C PRO A 608 -19.64 18.16 -3.40
N THR A 609 -20.80 18.21 -2.74
CA THR A 609 -21.24 17.21 -1.76
C THR A 609 -21.62 15.85 -2.36
N ALA A 610 -21.83 15.75 -3.69
CA ALA A 610 -22.15 14.49 -4.37
C ALA A 610 -20.94 13.54 -4.50
N TYR A 611 -19.72 14.06 -4.32
CA TYR A 611 -18.48 13.30 -4.36
C TYR A 611 -17.96 12.97 -2.96
N LYS A 612 -17.57 11.72 -2.76
CA LYS A 612 -16.71 11.29 -1.66
C LYS A 612 -15.29 11.72 -2.00
N LYS A 613 -14.72 12.53 -1.12
CA LYS A 613 -13.42 13.21 -1.29
C LYS A 613 -12.43 12.71 -0.27
N PHE A 614 -11.14 12.84 -0.59
CA PHE A 614 -10.12 12.83 0.44
C PHE A 614 -10.28 14.07 1.32
N LYS A 615 -10.13 13.88 2.63
CA LYS A 615 -10.12 14.98 3.58
C LYS A 615 -8.67 15.42 3.72
N PRO A 616 -8.34 16.72 3.61
CA PRO A 616 -7.02 17.20 3.99
C PRO A 616 -6.84 17.14 5.51
N GLY A 617 -5.61 17.00 5.98
CA GLY A 617 -5.31 16.99 7.41
C GLY A 617 -3.85 16.70 7.71
N SER A 618 -3.55 16.44 8.98
CA SER A 618 -2.19 16.17 9.45
C SER A 618 -2.20 14.98 10.41
N GLY A 619 -1.06 14.30 10.55
CA GLY A 619 -0.94 13.15 11.44
C GLY A 619 -1.29 11.82 10.76
N PRO A 620 -1.65 10.78 11.52
CA PRO A 620 -2.14 9.53 10.94
C PRO A 620 -3.52 9.73 10.30
N ARG A 621 -3.70 9.20 9.09
CA ARG A 621 -4.99 9.21 8.38
C ARG A 621 -6.05 8.41 9.14
N SER A 622 -7.29 8.90 9.19
CA SER A 622 -8.38 8.19 9.89
C SER A 622 -8.69 6.81 9.30
N THR A 623 -8.45 6.61 8.00
CA THR A 623 -8.69 5.32 7.31
C THR A 623 -7.77 4.21 7.78
N TYR A 624 -6.64 4.55 8.40
CA TYR A 624 -5.81 3.60 9.14
C TYR A 624 -6.57 2.93 10.28
N LEU A 625 -7.56 3.63 10.84
CA LEU A 625 -8.45 3.14 11.88
C LEU A 625 -9.79 2.64 11.31
N THR A 626 -10.28 3.17 10.18
CA THR A 626 -11.69 2.98 9.73
C THR A 626 -11.91 2.07 8.52
N GLU A 627 -10.93 1.29 8.06
CA GLU A 627 -11.05 0.34 6.93
C GLU A 627 -11.65 0.99 5.67
N GLY A 628 -10.96 2.00 5.11
CA GLY A 628 -11.39 2.68 3.88
C GLY A 628 -11.33 1.80 2.63
N THR A 629 -11.91 2.27 1.52
CA THR A 629 -11.93 1.56 0.23
C THR A 629 -10.57 1.66 -0.45
N VAL A 630 -10.01 0.51 -0.84
CA VAL A 630 -8.71 0.40 -1.53
C VAL A 630 -8.91 0.16 -3.02
N CYS A 631 -9.78 -0.79 -3.35
CA CYS A 631 -10.15 -1.09 -4.71
C CYS A 631 -11.68 -1.17 -4.79
N GLU A 632 -12.25 -0.59 -5.84
CA GLU A 632 -13.66 -0.74 -6.15
C GLU A 632 -13.81 -1.20 -7.60
N VAL A 633 -14.39 -2.39 -7.78
CA VAL A 633 -14.81 -2.95 -9.05
C VAL A 633 -16.30 -2.69 -9.18
N ARG A 634 -16.72 -1.80 -10.08
CA ARG A 634 -18.09 -1.32 -10.21
C ARG A 634 -18.65 -1.66 -11.58
N PHE A 635 -19.77 -2.37 -11.60
CA PHE A 635 -20.51 -2.68 -12.82
C PHE A 635 -21.73 -1.77 -12.94
N ARG A 636 -21.91 -1.15 -14.11
CA ARG A 636 -23.03 -0.23 -14.37
C ARG A 636 -23.88 -0.74 -15.51
N ARG A 637 -25.20 -0.78 -15.31
CA ARG A 637 -26.12 -1.22 -16.35
C ARG A 637 -26.33 -0.09 -17.36
N GLN A 638 -26.33 -0.41 -18.65
CA GLN A 638 -26.53 0.58 -19.69
C GLN A 638 -27.95 1.12 -19.72
N VAL A 639 -28.10 2.43 -19.89
CA VAL A 639 -29.39 3.12 -19.88
C VAL A 639 -29.55 3.93 -21.16
N LYS A 640 -30.64 3.70 -21.87
CA LYS A 640 -31.05 4.47 -23.04
C LYS A 640 -32.25 5.34 -22.69
N VAL A 641 -32.22 6.58 -23.15
CA VAL A 641 -33.28 7.56 -22.97
C VAL A 641 -33.83 7.94 -24.33
N GLN A 642 -35.14 8.03 -24.46
CA GLN A 642 -35.80 8.48 -25.67
C GLN A 642 -36.90 9.47 -25.28
N ASP A 643 -37.01 10.56 -26.03
CA ASP A 643 -38.17 11.44 -25.96
C ASP A 643 -39.29 10.84 -26.82
N GLU A 644 -40.51 10.80 -26.30
CA GLU A 644 -41.69 10.41 -27.10
C GLU A 644 -42.31 11.61 -27.84
N SER A 645 -41.72 12.81 -27.76
CA SER A 645 -42.22 13.98 -28.48
C SER A 645 -42.15 13.78 -30.01
N THR A 646 -43.29 13.46 -30.60
CA THR A 646 -43.57 13.82 -31.99
C THR A 646 -43.90 15.30 -31.98
N VAL A 647 -42.88 16.16 -32.04
CA VAL A 647 -43.11 17.59 -32.25
C VAL A 647 -43.69 17.76 -33.65
N THR A 648 -45.01 17.85 -33.74
CA THR A 648 -45.70 18.36 -34.92
C THR A 648 -45.68 19.88 -34.81
N SER A 649 -44.57 20.51 -35.24
CA SER A 649 -44.56 21.96 -35.44
C SER A 649 -45.21 22.24 -36.80
N SER A 650 -46.36 22.90 -36.78
CA SER A 650 -46.91 23.57 -37.96
C SER A 650 -46.34 24.98 -37.99
N GLU A 651 -45.27 25.21 -38.73
CA GLU A 651 -44.78 26.57 -38.97
C GLU A 651 -45.54 27.14 -40.18
N THR A 652 -46.20 28.28 -39.98
CA THR A 652 -46.86 29.02 -41.07
C THR A 652 -45.83 29.99 -41.63
N ILE A 653 -45.25 29.66 -42.78
CA ILE A 653 -44.22 30.49 -43.41
C ILE A 653 -44.91 31.40 -44.42
N PRO A 654 -44.73 32.73 -44.34
CA PRO A 654 -45.23 33.63 -45.37
C PRO A 654 -44.54 33.32 -46.69
N VAL A 655 -45.34 33.12 -47.75
CA VAL A 655 -44.83 32.98 -49.11
C VAL A 655 -44.28 34.34 -49.51
N VAL A 656 -42.97 34.41 -49.73
CA VAL A 656 -42.29 35.61 -50.20
C VAL A 656 -41.99 35.49 -51.68
N ASP A 657 -42.14 36.59 -52.41
CA ASP A 657 -41.72 36.65 -53.81
C ASP A 657 -40.19 36.51 -53.85
N PRO A 658 -39.64 35.50 -54.53
CA PRO A 658 -38.20 35.22 -54.51
C PRO A 658 -37.33 36.32 -55.13
N THR A 659 -37.95 37.26 -55.86
CA THR A 659 -37.26 38.34 -56.57
C THR A 659 -37.20 39.62 -55.74
N THR A 660 -38.23 39.89 -54.93
CA THR A 660 -38.34 41.14 -54.14
C THR A 660 -38.15 40.92 -52.64
N GLY A 661 -38.36 39.70 -52.16
CA GLY A 661 -38.31 39.36 -50.73
C GLY A 661 -39.54 39.83 -49.94
N GLU A 662 -40.52 40.46 -50.59
CA GLU A 662 -41.76 40.90 -49.95
C GLU A 662 -42.79 39.76 -49.89
N ALA A 663 -43.69 39.80 -48.90
CA ALA A 663 -44.74 38.81 -48.75
C ALA A 663 -45.73 38.87 -49.92
N VAL A 664 -46.01 37.73 -50.54
CA VAL A 664 -47.05 37.60 -51.58
C VAL A 664 -48.40 37.72 -50.90
N LEU A 665 -49.14 38.80 -51.17
CA LEU A 665 -50.47 39.01 -50.60
C LEU A 665 -51.52 38.23 -51.41
N ASP A 666 -52.48 37.62 -50.71
CA ASP A 666 -53.64 37.00 -51.34
C ASP A 666 -54.47 38.10 -52.03
N PRO A 667 -54.75 37.98 -53.35
CA PRO A 667 -55.39 39.05 -54.12
C PRO A 667 -56.85 39.32 -53.74
N VAL A 668 -57.48 38.45 -52.95
CA VAL A 668 -58.87 38.59 -52.49
C VAL A 668 -58.93 39.21 -51.10
N THR A 669 -58.03 38.82 -50.19
CA THR A 669 -58.07 39.26 -48.79
C THR A 669 -57.09 40.38 -48.46
N GLY A 670 -56.03 40.55 -49.26
CA GLY A 670 -54.96 41.51 -49.01
C GLY A 670 -53.98 41.11 -47.90
N GLU A 671 -54.15 39.92 -47.31
CA GLU A 671 -53.28 39.38 -46.26
C GLU A 671 -52.13 38.56 -46.87
N PRO A 672 -50.97 38.44 -46.19
CA PRO A 672 -49.88 37.58 -46.63
C PRO A 672 -50.34 36.14 -46.86
N THR A 673 -50.09 35.62 -48.06
CA THR A 673 -50.31 34.22 -48.40
C THR A 673 -49.31 33.39 -47.61
N THR A 674 -49.79 32.52 -46.72
CA THR A 674 -48.93 31.62 -45.93
C THR A 674 -49.03 30.21 -46.46
N THR A 675 -47.90 29.50 -46.54
CA THR A 675 -47.94 28.04 -46.76
C THR A 675 -47.77 27.36 -45.42
N THR A 676 -48.79 26.61 -44.99
CA THR A 676 -48.66 25.73 -43.82
C THR A 676 -47.90 24.50 -44.23
N THR A 677 -46.63 24.41 -43.83
CA THR A 677 -45.85 23.19 -44.05
C THR A 677 -46.02 22.33 -42.81
N THR A 678 -46.86 21.30 -42.88
CA THR A 678 -46.93 20.29 -41.83
C THR A 678 -45.73 19.36 -41.99
N SER A 679 -44.59 19.73 -41.41
CA SER A 679 -43.50 18.77 -41.24
C SER A 679 -43.87 17.86 -40.08
N THR A 680 -44.42 16.68 -40.39
CA THR A 680 -44.35 15.57 -39.45
C THR A 680 -42.91 15.09 -39.44
N SER A 681 -42.06 15.78 -38.69
CA SER A 681 -40.79 15.21 -38.27
C SER A 681 -41.13 14.13 -37.24
N THR A 682 -41.58 12.97 -37.71
CA THR A 682 -41.28 11.78 -36.93
C THR A 682 -39.76 11.76 -36.88
N VAL A 683 -39.17 12.08 -35.73
CA VAL A 683 -37.76 11.79 -35.49
C VAL A 683 -37.65 10.26 -35.37
N THR A 684 -37.92 9.57 -36.48
CA THR A 684 -37.52 8.21 -36.75
C THR A 684 -36.22 8.27 -37.55
N THR A 685 -35.26 9.06 -37.09
CA THR A 685 -33.88 8.86 -37.49
C THR A 685 -33.42 7.59 -36.77
N LYS A 686 -33.54 6.47 -37.49
CA LYS A 686 -32.84 5.21 -37.20
C LYS A 686 -31.31 5.40 -37.06
N ASN A 687 -30.81 6.59 -37.44
CA ASN A 687 -29.42 7.03 -37.33
C ASN A 687 -29.16 8.11 -36.27
N ASP A 688 -30.18 8.63 -35.56
CA ASP A 688 -30.00 9.45 -34.35
C ASP A 688 -30.47 8.68 -33.11
N VAL A 689 -29.96 7.44 -32.97
CA VAL A 689 -29.63 6.96 -31.63
C VAL A 689 -28.45 7.81 -31.15
N GLY A 690 -28.68 9.07 -30.80
CA GLY A 690 -27.70 9.82 -30.03
C GLY A 690 -27.52 9.12 -28.67
N TYR A 691 -26.33 8.96 -28.07
CA TYR A 691 -25.12 9.75 -28.22
C TYR A 691 -25.44 11.17 -28.67
N VAL A 692 -26.24 11.87 -27.86
CA VAL A 692 -26.58 13.26 -28.14
C VAL A 692 -25.34 14.11 -27.84
N GLY A 693 -24.40 14.13 -28.77
CA GLY A 693 -23.57 15.30 -29.00
C GLY A 693 -24.50 16.37 -29.58
N LEU A 694 -24.92 17.32 -28.74
CA LEU A 694 -25.64 18.51 -29.20
C LEU A 694 -24.67 19.45 -29.95
N LYS A 695 -25.21 20.11 -30.98
CA LYS A 695 -24.59 21.29 -31.63
C LYS A 695 -24.33 22.40 -30.63
#